data_AF-A0A954G9C4-F1
#
_entry.id   AF-A0A954G9C4-F1
#
_cell.length_a   1.000
_cell.length_b   1.000
_cell.length_c   1.000
_cell.angle_alpha   90.00
_cell.angle_beta   90.00
_cell.angle_gamma   90.00
#
_symmetry.space_group_name_H-M   'P 1'
#
loop_
_entity.id
_entity.type
_entity.pdbx_description
1 polymer ?
#
loop_
_entity_poly.entity_id
_entity_poly.type
_entity_poly.pdbx_seq_one_letter_code
_entity_poly.pdbx_strand_id
1 'polypeptide(L)'
;MQNSIRAQLEQLHHKIRQLIWLNGLCWGLTLFLGLATCLISLDWMLNISDPASRLVLGLAAGSSVIWILWKHLIVPLKTPLTDLDLALKIERRYPTLRDSFSSSIQFDHQSTTPFAGSQQMRQAVIEDAYQRASQINFLELIDTHPLRKIMFSATLLCLITALFTLLHPQEVILGLHRLILPFSAPDWPQRVELQILDENLVPIETGPNNPYQVVEGQTFQFFVENRNGTPPEDLRLEYQSRQKEQAAGKIYSDPLRIVSVPDSTGAAHDLGTGSLVVSNKLLKLRAVGGDDNHMPWLNIVSVPPTKIRLEQVKLTPPAYTQLSEEILPAGIGNFKALVGTRVEFKASSNKLLKTVDLRIKNGTPVSLKLQPDRKHFSGTFIVDTPGTYSYWFEAENDQGFKPPAPEHFEITAISDDVPEIFLEVPDTDLQVTPAAQIPLTVVVHDDLGIESVLIRYQKSSSQESLSRALRTDRENFSFPLPFSPASSENQLKDLTVTDNWKLDELALQEGDRIIFRAEARNLFQDSSSTTSKEPPATDAHTGTSISRVLTIVSPQFKTNELANRQANLLEELARVLKDQRLLHTEIKDVQHQLQRVGQARTEEIDTIKQVEMDQKRIASQLHSPRTGLEQRSSELLQELKWNRIEDPAMQQRLAELNTELSQLNQQVFPEIQEQITQARKKMLAKVDQRSPQDPDQTSSNTETRSADAEENKRE
;
A
#
# COMPACT_ATOMS: atom_id res chain seq x y z
N MET A 1 -59.79 48.92 -90.82
CA MET A 1 -59.31 49.64 -89.63
C MET A 1 -59.65 48.94 -88.32
N GLN A 2 -60.82 48.28 -88.15
CA GLN A 2 -61.15 47.53 -86.92
C GLN A 2 -60.12 46.44 -86.54
N ASN A 3 -59.56 45.73 -87.51
CA ASN A 3 -58.57 44.65 -87.26
C ASN A 3 -57.25 45.15 -86.63
N SER A 4 -56.83 46.39 -86.90
CA SER A 4 -55.56 46.90 -86.36
C SER A 4 -55.66 47.26 -84.88
N ILE A 5 -56.83 47.67 -84.39
CA ILE A 5 -57.02 48.06 -82.98
C ILE A 5 -57.31 46.85 -82.10
N ARG A 6 -58.06 45.85 -82.61
CA ARG A 6 -58.14 44.53 -81.95
C ARG A 6 -56.75 43.89 -81.82
N ALA A 7 -55.92 43.95 -82.88
CA ALA A 7 -54.55 43.48 -82.80
C ALA A 7 -53.70 44.28 -81.78
N GLN A 8 -53.87 45.60 -81.68
CA GLN A 8 -53.18 46.41 -80.65
C GLN A 8 -53.66 46.10 -79.22
N LEU A 9 -54.95 45.83 -79.01
CA LEU A 9 -55.52 45.39 -77.73
C LEU A 9 -55.04 43.98 -77.35
N GLU A 10 -54.96 43.06 -78.32
CA GLU A 10 -54.39 41.71 -78.11
C GLU A 10 -52.88 41.77 -77.79
N GLN A 11 -52.13 42.64 -78.46
CA GLN A 11 -50.72 42.89 -78.15
C GLN A 11 -50.55 43.50 -76.75
N LEU A 12 -51.43 44.42 -76.34
CA LEU A 12 -51.44 44.98 -74.99
C LEU A 12 -51.77 43.90 -73.95
N HIS A 13 -52.75 43.04 -74.22
CA HIS A 13 -53.07 41.87 -73.39
C HIS A 13 -51.87 40.94 -73.23
N HIS A 14 -51.21 40.57 -74.33
CA HIS A 14 -50.02 39.72 -74.30
C HIS A 14 -48.89 40.37 -73.50
N LYS A 15 -48.63 41.66 -73.70
CA LYS A 15 -47.55 42.38 -73.00
C LYS A 15 -47.84 42.56 -71.52
N ILE A 16 -49.08 42.86 -71.12
CA ILE A 16 -49.48 42.92 -69.71
C ILE A 16 -49.33 41.55 -69.04
N ARG A 17 -49.79 40.47 -69.69
CA ARG A 17 -49.62 39.10 -69.18
C ARG A 17 -48.15 38.71 -69.06
N GLN A 18 -47.31 39.06 -70.04
CA GLN A 18 -45.86 38.84 -69.98
C GLN A 18 -45.21 39.59 -68.81
N LEU A 19 -45.61 40.84 -68.55
CA LEU A 19 -45.06 41.63 -67.45
C LEU A 19 -45.54 41.13 -66.08
N ILE A 20 -46.78 40.68 -65.96
CA ILE A 20 -47.28 40.00 -64.75
C ILE A 20 -46.48 38.71 -64.52
N TRP A 21 -46.24 37.94 -65.58
CA TRP A 21 -45.46 36.71 -65.50
C TRP A 21 -44.01 36.98 -65.07
N LEU A 22 -43.36 37.97 -65.68
CA LEU A 22 -41.99 38.38 -65.33
C LEU A 22 -41.92 38.93 -63.91
N ASN A 23 -42.90 39.70 -63.47
CA ASN A 23 -42.96 40.23 -62.10
C ASN A 23 -43.10 39.11 -61.06
N GLY A 24 -44.04 38.18 -61.29
CA GLY A 24 -44.26 37.04 -60.42
C GLY A 24 -43.05 36.11 -60.36
N LEU A 25 -42.39 35.89 -61.50
CA LEU A 25 -41.17 35.09 -61.58
C LEU A 25 -39.99 35.76 -60.87
N CYS A 26 -39.78 37.07 -61.04
CA CYS A 26 -38.73 37.79 -60.32
C CYS A 26 -38.98 37.80 -58.79
N TRP A 27 -40.22 37.97 -58.34
CA TRP A 27 -40.56 37.86 -56.91
C TRP A 27 -40.38 36.45 -56.36
N GLY A 28 -40.81 35.43 -57.11
CA GLY A 28 -40.62 34.04 -56.72
C GLY A 28 -39.14 33.67 -56.63
N LEU A 29 -38.35 34.07 -57.62
CA LEU A 29 -36.92 33.79 -57.69
C LEU A 29 -36.12 34.53 -56.61
N THR A 30 -36.42 35.81 -56.36
CA THR A 30 -35.78 36.57 -55.28
C THR A 30 -36.06 35.97 -53.91
N LEU A 31 -37.32 35.63 -53.62
CA LEU A 31 -37.68 35.03 -52.35
C LEU A 31 -37.09 33.64 -52.19
N PHE A 32 -37.12 32.82 -53.24
CA PHE A 32 -36.54 31.47 -53.23
C PHE A 32 -35.03 31.50 -52.97
N LEU A 33 -34.26 32.27 -53.75
CA LEU A 33 -32.82 32.39 -53.55
C LEU A 33 -32.50 33.01 -52.18
N GLY A 34 -33.23 34.05 -51.78
CA GLY A 34 -33.00 34.73 -50.51
C GLY A 34 -33.23 33.82 -49.31
N LEU A 35 -34.33 33.07 -49.30
CA LEU A 35 -34.62 32.09 -48.24
C LEU A 35 -33.65 30.92 -48.26
N ALA A 36 -33.31 30.38 -49.44
CA ALA A 36 -32.36 29.28 -49.55
C ALA A 36 -30.98 29.68 -48.99
N THR A 37 -30.44 30.84 -49.38
CA THR A 37 -29.17 31.34 -48.85
C THR A 37 -29.25 31.62 -47.35
N CYS A 38 -30.33 32.24 -46.88
CA CYS A 38 -30.52 32.52 -45.45
C CYS A 38 -30.57 31.23 -44.62
N LEU A 39 -31.32 30.21 -45.08
CA LEU A 39 -31.44 28.94 -44.38
C LEU A 39 -30.11 28.18 -44.36
N ILE A 40 -29.37 28.15 -45.47
CA ILE A 40 -28.07 27.50 -45.52
C ILE A 40 -27.06 28.21 -44.59
N SER A 41 -27.01 29.55 -44.61
CA SER A 41 -26.17 30.31 -43.69
C SER A 41 -26.55 30.08 -42.22
N LEU A 42 -27.85 30.01 -41.92
CA LEU A 42 -28.34 29.82 -40.56
C LEU A 42 -28.09 28.39 -40.07
N ASP A 43 -28.25 27.38 -40.93
CA ASP A 43 -27.89 25.98 -40.63
C ASP A 43 -26.39 25.81 -40.38
N TRP A 44 -25.55 26.51 -41.14
CA TRP A 44 -24.10 26.54 -40.95
C TRP A 44 -23.69 27.26 -39.65
N MET A 45 -24.23 28.46 -39.41
CA MET A 45 -23.85 29.30 -38.25
C MET A 45 -24.34 28.71 -36.91
N LEU A 46 -25.51 28.06 -36.90
CA LEU A 46 -26.09 27.47 -35.69
C LEU A 46 -25.83 25.96 -35.56
N ASN A 47 -25.13 25.36 -36.54
CA ASN A 47 -24.89 23.92 -36.65
C ASN A 47 -26.12 23.09 -36.26
N ILE A 48 -27.25 23.38 -36.90
CA ILE A 48 -28.52 22.74 -36.56
C ILE A 48 -28.40 21.25 -36.87
N SER A 49 -28.25 20.41 -35.86
CA SER A 49 -28.07 18.96 -36.01
C SER A 49 -29.40 18.21 -36.12
N ASP A 50 -30.49 18.74 -35.55
CA ASP A 50 -31.80 18.09 -35.54
C ASP A 50 -32.52 18.12 -36.91
N PRO A 51 -32.78 16.96 -37.54
CA PRO A 51 -33.51 16.87 -38.81
C PRO A 51 -34.90 17.50 -38.79
N ALA A 52 -35.61 17.45 -37.64
CA ALA A 52 -36.98 17.93 -37.55
C ALA A 52 -37.05 19.46 -37.68
N SER A 53 -36.14 20.17 -37.00
CA SER A 53 -36.03 21.62 -37.10
C SER A 53 -35.72 22.08 -38.53
N ARG A 54 -34.84 21.38 -39.27
CA ARG A 54 -34.55 21.64 -40.69
C ARG A 54 -35.79 21.46 -41.56
N LEU A 55 -36.58 20.41 -41.32
CA LEU A 55 -37.82 20.16 -42.05
C LEU A 55 -38.85 21.28 -41.80
N VAL A 56 -39.04 21.71 -40.55
CA VAL A 56 -39.97 22.79 -40.21
C VAL A 56 -39.57 24.09 -40.88
N LEU A 57 -38.29 24.45 -40.84
CA LEU A 57 -37.76 25.63 -41.51
C LEU A 57 -37.91 25.54 -43.05
N GLY A 58 -37.64 24.36 -43.62
CA GLY A 58 -37.83 24.09 -45.05
C GLY A 58 -39.29 24.21 -45.50
N LEU A 59 -40.24 23.67 -44.73
CA LEU A 59 -41.68 23.81 -45.00
C LEU A 59 -42.17 25.26 -44.84
N ALA A 60 -41.68 25.98 -43.84
CA ALA A 60 -41.99 27.39 -43.64
C ALA A 60 -41.48 28.26 -44.81
N ALA A 61 -40.26 28.00 -45.29
CA ALA A 61 -39.73 28.68 -46.47
C ALA A 61 -40.48 28.29 -47.75
N GLY A 62 -40.75 27.00 -47.95
CA GLY A 62 -41.50 26.50 -49.10
C GLY A 62 -42.92 27.08 -49.18
N SER A 63 -43.65 27.10 -48.06
CA SER A 63 -44.99 27.71 -48.00
C SER A 63 -44.97 29.22 -48.27
N SER A 64 -43.93 29.94 -47.82
CA SER A 64 -43.74 31.36 -48.12
C SER A 64 -43.53 31.62 -49.61
N VAL A 65 -42.74 30.78 -50.30
CA VAL A 65 -42.54 30.84 -51.76
C VAL A 65 -43.83 30.50 -52.51
N ILE A 66 -44.56 29.47 -52.09
CA ILE A 66 -45.86 29.11 -52.69
C ILE A 66 -46.86 30.26 -52.53
N TRP A 67 -46.92 30.89 -51.35
CA TRP A 67 -47.82 32.01 -51.09
C TRP A 67 -47.49 33.24 -51.95
N ILE A 68 -46.21 33.61 -52.10
CA ILE A 68 -45.83 34.75 -52.94
C ILE A 68 -46.14 34.50 -54.42
N LEU A 69 -45.86 33.29 -54.92
CA LEU A 69 -46.20 32.88 -56.28
C LEU A 69 -47.72 32.88 -56.48
N TRP A 70 -48.48 32.39 -55.50
CA TRP A 70 -49.94 32.44 -55.57
C TRP A 70 -50.43 33.89 -55.69
N LYS A 71 -49.95 34.79 -54.82
CA LYS A 71 -50.39 36.18 -54.72
C LYS A 71 -49.96 37.04 -55.91
N HIS A 72 -48.73 36.89 -56.40
CA HIS A 72 -48.13 37.77 -57.41
C HIS A 72 -48.11 37.19 -58.83
N LEU A 73 -48.24 35.87 -59.00
CA LEU A 73 -48.28 35.21 -60.31
C LEU A 73 -49.67 34.62 -60.60
N ILE A 74 -50.19 33.74 -59.74
CA ILE A 74 -51.40 32.95 -60.05
C ILE A 74 -52.68 33.79 -59.99
N VAL A 75 -52.88 34.57 -58.92
CA VAL A 75 -54.07 35.41 -58.77
C VAL A 75 -54.18 36.44 -59.90
N PRO A 76 -53.13 37.21 -60.24
CA PRO A 76 -53.20 38.19 -61.33
C PRO A 76 -53.32 37.58 -62.72
N LEU A 77 -52.86 36.33 -62.94
CA LEU A 77 -53.10 35.63 -64.21
C LEU A 77 -54.55 35.15 -64.35
N LYS A 78 -55.18 34.76 -63.23
CA LYS A 78 -56.55 34.24 -63.19
C LYS A 78 -57.62 35.32 -63.18
N THR A 79 -57.28 36.56 -62.79
CA THR A 79 -58.21 37.69 -62.91
C THR A 79 -58.50 37.96 -64.39
N PRO A 80 -59.75 37.81 -64.86
CA PRO A 80 -60.08 38.08 -66.25
C PRO A 80 -59.88 39.57 -66.53
N LEU A 81 -58.91 39.88 -67.40
CA LEU A 81 -58.75 41.23 -67.93
C LEU A 81 -59.76 41.36 -69.07
N THR A 82 -60.82 42.15 -68.87
CA THR A 82 -61.80 42.39 -69.94
C THR A 82 -61.34 43.55 -70.82
N ASP A 83 -61.68 43.51 -72.11
CA ASP A 83 -61.38 44.60 -73.06
C ASP A 83 -61.97 45.95 -72.57
N LEU A 84 -63.11 45.90 -71.85
CA LEU A 84 -63.75 47.06 -71.24
C LEU A 84 -62.91 47.68 -70.12
N ASP A 85 -62.29 46.86 -69.25
CA ASP A 85 -61.41 47.35 -68.19
C ASP A 85 -60.17 48.06 -68.76
N LEU A 86 -59.62 47.53 -69.86
CA LEU A 86 -58.53 48.18 -70.58
C LEU A 86 -58.96 49.49 -71.22
N ALA A 87 -60.13 49.54 -71.86
CA ALA A 87 -60.67 50.78 -72.42
C ALA A 87 -60.88 51.86 -71.36
N LEU A 88 -61.50 51.52 -70.22
CA LEU A 88 -61.68 52.45 -69.11
C LEU A 88 -60.34 52.96 -68.55
N LYS A 89 -59.33 52.10 -68.50
CA LYS A 89 -57.99 52.47 -68.02
C LYS A 89 -57.22 53.35 -69.02
N ILE A 90 -57.40 53.12 -70.31
CA ILE A 90 -56.86 53.95 -71.39
C ILE A 90 -57.54 55.34 -71.39
N GLU A 91 -58.87 55.41 -71.24
CA GLU A 91 -59.63 56.67 -71.18
C GLU A 91 -59.28 57.52 -69.96
N ARG A 92 -59.09 56.89 -68.79
CA ARG A 92 -58.64 57.61 -67.57
C ARG A 92 -57.29 58.31 -67.75
N ARG A 93 -56.42 57.82 -68.64
CA ARG A 93 -55.12 58.43 -68.92
C ARG A 93 -55.16 59.40 -70.11
N TYR A 94 -56.06 59.16 -71.07
CA TYR A 94 -56.28 60.00 -72.24
C TYR A 94 -57.73 60.53 -72.27
N PRO A 95 -58.02 61.66 -71.59
CA PRO A 95 -59.37 62.25 -71.52
C PRO A 95 -59.94 62.69 -72.88
N THR A 96 -59.12 62.71 -73.93
CA THR A 96 -59.49 63.06 -75.30
C THR A 96 -60.51 62.08 -75.91
N LEU A 97 -60.61 60.86 -75.38
CA LEU A 97 -61.53 59.81 -75.83
C LEU A 97 -62.96 59.95 -75.27
N ARG A 98 -63.21 60.86 -74.30
CA ARG A 98 -64.57 61.28 -73.82
C ARG A 98 -65.64 60.16 -73.75
N ASP A 99 -65.35 59.07 -73.06
CA ASP A 99 -66.22 57.88 -72.89
C ASP A 99 -66.67 57.18 -74.20
N SER A 100 -66.15 57.58 -75.36
CA SER A 100 -66.53 57.00 -76.65
C SER A 100 -65.84 55.67 -76.91
N PHE A 101 -64.66 55.43 -76.33
CA PHE A 101 -63.88 54.21 -76.55
C PHE A 101 -64.41 53.05 -75.71
N SER A 102 -64.70 53.25 -74.41
CA SER A 102 -65.35 52.24 -73.57
C SER A 102 -66.75 51.88 -74.07
N SER A 103 -67.54 52.88 -74.47
CA SER A 103 -68.85 52.67 -75.10
C SER A 103 -68.75 51.91 -76.42
N SER A 104 -67.75 52.20 -77.26
CA SER A 104 -67.54 51.49 -78.53
C SER A 104 -67.20 50.01 -78.34
N ILE A 105 -66.38 49.67 -77.33
CA ILE A 105 -66.06 48.28 -76.99
C ILE A 105 -67.28 47.57 -76.40
N GLN A 106 -68.08 48.26 -75.58
CA GLN A 106 -69.33 47.72 -75.05
C GLN A 106 -70.36 47.42 -76.16
N PHE A 107 -70.46 48.29 -77.17
CA PHE A 107 -71.31 48.07 -78.34
C PHE A 107 -70.80 46.95 -79.26
N ASP A 108 -69.49 46.78 -79.39
CA ASP A 108 -68.87 45.70 -80.17
C ASP A 108 -69.16 44.30 -79.56
N HIS A 109 -69.14 44.19 -78.23
CA HIS A 109 -69.43 42.94 -77.51
C HIS A 109 -70.93 42.61 -77.38
N GLN A 110 -71.84 43.59 -77.53
CA GLN A 110 -73.31 43.40 -77.42
C GLN A 110 -74.02 43.30 -78.79
N SER A 111 -73.51 42.45 -79.68
CA SER A 111 -73.93 42.42 -81.09
C SER A 111 -75.35 41.91 -81.35
N THR A 112 -76.11 41.43 -80.36
CA THR A 112 -77.49 40.90 -80.56
C THR A 112 -78.40 41.11 -79.34
N THR A 113 -78.75 42.36 -79.04
CA THR A 113 -79.92 42.65 -78.20
C THR A 113 -80.95 43.49 -78.98
N PRO A 114 -82.24 43.09 -79.02
CA PRO A 114 -83.27 43.78 -79.79
C PRO A 114 -83.60 45.21 -79.29
N PHE A 115 -83.06 45.62 -78.14
CA PHE A 115 -83.32 46.92 -77.49
C PHE A 115 -82.17 47.96 -77.63
N ALA A 116 -81.14 47.69 -78.45
CA ALA A 116 -79.90 48.50 -78.47
C ALA A 116 -79.81 49.62 -79.55
N GLY A 117 -80.94 50.15 -80.06
CA GLY A 117 -80.95 51.31 -80.98
C GLY A 117 -80.42 51.05 -82.41
N SER A 118 -80.37 52.12 -83.22
CA SER A 118 -80.04 52.10 -84.66
C SER A 118 -78.65 51.54 -84.95
N GLN A 119 -78.54 50.57 -85.87
CA GLN A 119 -77.27 49.94 -86.25
C GLN A 119 -76.29 50.91 -86.91
N GLN A 120 -76.76 51.83 -87.77
CA GLN A 120 -75.90 52.79 -88.45
C GLN A 120 -75.20 53.76 -87.48
N MET A 121 -75.92 54.19 -86.43
CA MET A 121 -75.38 55.14 -85.45
C MET A 121 -74.35 54.46 -84.54
N ARG A 122 -74.57 53.20 -84.15
CA ARG A 122 -73.57 52.40 -83.42
C ARG A 122 -72.29 52.22 -84.24
N GLN A 123 -72.41 51.92 -85.53
CA GLN A 123 -71.26 51.71 -86.38
C GLN A 123 -70.45 53.00 -86.61
N ALA A 124 -71.12 54.14 -86.73
CA ALA A 124 -70.45 55.45 -86.81
C ALA A 124 -69.71 55.83 -85.52
N VAL A 125 -70.30 55.57 -84.34
CA VAL A 125 -69.64 55.79 -83.04
C VAL A 125 -68.44 54.88 -82.86
N ILE A 126 -68.55 53.61 -83.27
CA ILE A 126 -67.46 52.65 -83.25
C ILE A 126 -66.32 53.11 -84.17
N GLU A 127 -66.63 53.59 -85.38
CA GLU A 127 -65.63 54.01 -86.36
C GLU A 127 -64.90 55.29 -85.95
N ASP A 128 -65.61 56.31 -85.43
CA ASP A 128 -65.00 57.55 -84.90
C ASP A 128 -64.15 57.27 -83.65
N ALA A 129 -64.66 56.46 -82.71
CA ALA A 129 -63.90 56.06 -81.52
C ALA A 129 -62.62 55.30 -81.87
N TYR A 130 -62.69 54.37 -82.85
CA TYR A 130 -61.51 53.65 -83.33
C TYR A 130 -60.53 54.54 -84.10
N GLN A 131 -61.00 55.50 -84.89
CA GLN A 131 -60.13 56.42 -85.61
C GLN A 131 -59.31 57.29 -84.63
N ARG A 132 -59.95 57.81 -83.58
CA ARG A 132 -59.27 58.56 -82.50
C ARG A 132 -58.33 57.68 -81.69
N ALA A 133 -58.73 56.44 -81.41
CA ALA A 133 -57.92 55.48 -80.67
C ALA A 133 -56.66 55.05 -81.44
N SER A 134 -56.73 54.96 -82.78
CA SER A 134 -55.59 54.54 -83.64
C SER A 134 -54.40 55.50 -83.64
N GLN A 135 -54.61 56.76 -83.21
CA GLN A 135 -53.57 57.78 -83.13
C GLN A 135 -52.75 57.71 -81.83
N ILE A 136 -53.13 56.83 -80.88
CA ILE A 136 -52.53 56.72 -79.55
C ILE A 136 -51.76 55.40 -79.45
N ASN A 137 -50.51 55.44 -78.98
CA ASN A 137 -49.72 54.25 -78.70
C ASN A 137 -50.09 53.68 -77.32
N PHE A 138 -50.93 52.64 -77.25
CA PHE A 138 -51.33 52.02 -75.98
C PHE A 138 -50.17 51.41 -75.18
N LEU A 139 -49.05 51.09 -75.82
CA LEU A 139 -47.89 50.45 -75.19
C LEU A 139 -47.12 51.39 -74.23
N GLU A 140 -47.25 52.71 -74.38
CA GLU A 140 -46.61 53.72 -73.51
C GLU A 140 -47.35 53.87 -72.17
N LEU A 141 -48.54 53.26 -72.05
CA LEU A 141 -49.37 53.26 -70.83
C LEU A 141 -48.82 52.36 -69.71
N ILE A 142 -47.88 51.47 -70.05
CA ILE A 142 -47.35 50.47 -69.13
C ILE A 142 -46.19 51.07 -68.34
N ASP A 143 -46.42 51.37 -67.06
CA ASP A 143 -45.34 51.72 -66.15
C ASP A 143 -44.49 50.48 -65.79
N THR A 144 -43.22 50.48 -66.19
CA THR A 144 -42.25 49.40 -65.92
C THR A 144 -41.29 49.72 -64.77
N HIS A 145 -41.39 50.90 -64.14
CA HIS A 145 -40.53 51.28 -63.01
C HIS A 145 -40.56 50.32 -61.82
N PRO A 146 -41.72 49.84 -61.32
CA PRO A 146 -41.72 48.89 -60.19
C PRO A 146 -41.07 47.56 -60.56
N LEU A 147 -41.22 47.12 -61.82
CA LEU A 147 -40.63 45.89 -62.33
C LEU A 147 -39.10 45.96 -62.38
N ARG A 148 -38.54 47.11 -62.81
CA ARG A 148 -37.09 47.30 -62.88
C ARG A 148 -36.40 47.22 -61.52
N LYS A 149 -37.04 47.70 -60.45
CA LYS A 149 -36.50 47.59 -59.08
C LYS A 149 -36.38 46.14 -58.63
N ILE A 150 -37.43 45.36 -58.86
CA ILE A 150 -37.48 43.94 -58.49
C ILE A 150 -36.51 43.11 -59.35
N MET A 151 -36.43 43.44 -60.64
CA MET A 151 -35.47 42.82 -61.55
C MET A 151 -34.03 43.11 -61.13
N PHE A 152 -33.71 44.34 -60.72
CA PHE A 152 -32.38 44.69 -60.21
C PHE A 152 -32.05 43.93 -58.91
N SER A 153 -33.00 43.83 -57.97
CA SER A 153 -32.79 43.01 -56.76
C SER A 153 -32.62 41.52 -57.07
N ALA A 154 -33.35 40.99 -58.05
CA ALA A 154 -33.21 39.61 -58.51
C ALA A 154 -31.83 39.37 -59.10
N THR A 155 -31.36 40.26 -59.98
CA THR A 155 -30.03 40.15 -60.59
C THR A 155 -28.90 40.27 -59.57
N LEU A 156 -29.02 41.19 -58.61
CA LEU A 156 -28.02 41.38 -57.56
C LEU A 156 -27.93 40.14 -56.67
N LEU A 157 -29.08 39.60 -56.25
CA LEU A 157 -29.14 38.40 -55.44
C LEU A 157 -28.58 37.19 -56.18
N CYS A 158 -28.93 37.00 -57.46
CA CYS A 158 -28.33 35.97 -58.30
C CYS A 158 -26.80 36.07 -58.33
N LEU A 159 -26.26 37.28 -58.52
CA LEU A 159 -24.81 37.51 -58.58
C LEU A 159 -24.14 37.17 -57.24
N ILE A 160 -24.73 37.58 -56.11
CA ILE A 160 -24.23 37.23 -54.77
C ILE A 160 -24.25 35.71 -54.56
N THR A 161 -25.37 35.05 -54.89
CA THR A 161 -25.46 33.59 -54.77
C THR A 161 -24.45 32.87 -55.66
N ALA A 162 -24.25 33.35 -56.89
CA ALA A 162 -23.27 32.78 -57.81
C ALA A 162 -21.83 32.94 -57.29
N LEU A 163 -21.48 34.12 -56.77
CA LEU A 163 -20.17 34.37 -56.17
C LEU A 163 -19.92 33.44 -54.98
N PHE A 164 -20.91 33.28 -54.10
CA PHE A 164 -20.81 32.38 -52.95
C PHE A 164 -20.64 30.91 -53.37
N THR A 165 -21.39 30.47 -54.40
CA THR A 165 -21.24 29.11 -54.96
C THR A 165 -19.88 28.85 -55.60
N LEU A 166 -19.23 29.89 -56.15
CA LEU A 166 -17.89 29.80 -56.75
C LEU A 166 -16.79 29.71 -55.69
N LEU A 167 -16.94 30.44 -54.57
CA LEU A 167 -15.96 30.45 -53.49
C LEU A 167 -16.03 29.19 -52.61
N HIS A 168 -17.24 28.70 -52.32
CA HIS A 168 -17.47 27.57 -51.40
C HIS A 168 -18.36 26.48 -52.04
N PRO A 169 -17.89 25.82 -53.12
CA PRO A 169 -18.72 24.88 -53.87
C PRO A 169 -19.18 23.67 -53.03
N GLN A 170 -18.31 23.15 -52.16
CA GLN A 170 -18.62 21.99 -51.34
C GLN A 170 -19.64 22.32 -50.24
N GLU A 171 -19.48 23.45 -49.55
CA GLU A 171 -20.39 23.86 -48.48
C GLU A 171 -21.79 24.16 -49.02
N VAL A 172 -21.90 24.81 -50.18
CA VAL A 172 -23.19 25.10 -50.81
C VAL A 172 -23.90 23.83 -51.25
N ILE A 173 -23.18 22.85 -51.82
CA ILE A 173 -23.76 21.56 -52.20
C ILE A 173 -24.25 20.79 -50.96
N LEU A 174 -23.46 20.76 -49.89
CA LEU A 174 -23.85 20.12 -48.62
C LEU A 174 -25.05 20.81 -47.99
N GLY A 175 -25.08 22.15 -47.96
CA GLY A 175 -26.22 22.93 -47.47
C GLY A 175 -27.49 22.69 -48.29
N LEU A 176 -27.38 22.59 -49.62
CA LEU A 176 -28.50 22.27 -50.50
C LEU A 176 -29.01 20.84 -50.26
N HIS A 177 -28.10 19.86 -50.12
CA HIS A 177 -28.45 18.49 -49.77
C HIS A 177 -29.17 18.42 -48.40
N ARG A 178 -28.70 19.17 -47.40
CA ARG A 178 -29.33 19.27 -46.07
C ARG A 178 -30.72 19.91 -46.11
N LEU A 179 -30.96 20.84 -47.04
CA LEU A 179 -32.26 21.48 -47.22
C LEU A 179 -33.29 20.58 -47.94
N ILE A 180 -32.84 19.79 -48.94
CA ILE A 180 -33.71 18.89 -49.72
C ILE A 180 -33.96 17.56 -48.98
N LEU A 181 -32.94 17.04 -48.30
CA LEU A 181 -32.95 15.74 -47.62
C LEU A 181 -32.65 15.91 -46.12
N PRO A 182 -33.58 16.46 -45.32
CA PRO A 182 -33.32 16.82 -43.93
C PRO A 182 -32.90 15.63 -43.05
N PHE A 183 -33.32 14.41 -43.40
CA PHE A 183 -33.08 13.19 -42.61
C PHE A 183 -31.87 12.36 -43.02
N SER A 184 -31.27 12.62 -44.19
CA SER A 184 -30.22 11.74 -44.76
C SER A 184 -28.98 12.50 -45.20
N ALA A 185 -28.95 13.82 -44.98
CA ALA A 185 -27.81 14.62 -45.35
C ALA A 185 -26.67 14.48 -44.33
N PRO A 186 -25.41 14.43 -44.81
CA PRO A 186 -24.23 14.34 -43.95
C PRO A 186 -24.07 15.58 -43.07
N ASP A 187 -23.33 15.41 -41.98
CA ASP A 187 -22.96 16.53 -41.11
C ASP A 187 -21.96 17.48 -41.78
N TRP A 188 -21.96 18.73 -41.32
CA TRP A 188 -20.95 19.69 -41.74
C TRP A 188 -19.56 19.13 -41.39
N PRO A 189 -18.54 19.28 -42.26
CA PRO A 189 -17.22 18.74 -42.00
C PRO A 189 -16.63 19.35 -40.72
N GLN A 190 -16.25 18.48 -39.79
CA GLN A 190 -15.68 18.86 -38.49
C GLN A 190 -14.16 19.03 -38.61
N ARG A 191 -13.61 19.99 -37.86
CA ARG A 191 -12.16 20.22 -37.75
C ARG A 191 -11.53 19.30 -36.70
N VAL A 192 -12.28 18.98 -35.67
CA VAL A 192 -11.88 18.08 -34.59
C VAL A 192 -12.63 16.75 -34.77
N GLU A 193 -11.92 15.64 -34.64
CA GLU A 193 -12.53 14.30 -34.57
C GLU A 193 -11.89 13.58 -33.38
N LEU A 194 -12.63 13.49 -32.26
CA LEU A 194 -12.11 12.99 -31.00
C LEU A 194 -12.22 11.47 -30.90
N GLN A 195 -11.15 10.84 -30.42
CA GLN A 195 -11.09 9.40 -30.17
C GLN A 195 -10.43 9.12 -28.81
N ILE A 196 -10.97 8.16 -28.06
CA ILE A 196 -10.40 7.75 -26.78
C ILE A 196 -9.52 6.51 -26.96
N LEU A 197 -8.31 6.58 -26.42
CA LEU A 197 -7.29 5.55 -26.44
C LEU A 197 -7.10 4.96 -25.03
N ASP A 198 -6.68 3.70 -24.96
CA ASP A 198 -6.30 3.05 -23.70
C ASP A 198 -4.87 3.40 -23.24
N GLU A 199 -4.41 2.78 -22.15
CA GLU A 199 -3.06 2.98 -21.60
C GLU A 199 -1.93 2.62 -22.58
N ASN A 200 -2.20 1.78 -23.58
CA ASN A 200 -1.25 1.38 -24.62
C ASN A 200 -1.41 2.21 -25.91
N LEU A 201 -2.15 3.33 -25.85
CA LEU A 201 -2.47 4.18 -26.99
C LEU A 201 -3.28 3.47 -28.10
N VAL A 202 -4.01 2.41 -27.74
CA VAL A 202 -4.87 1.69 -28.69
C VAL A 202 -6.30 2.27 -28.62
N PRO A 203 -6.92 2.57 -29.77
CA PRO A 203 -8.31 3.02 -29.81
C PRO A 203 -9.30 2.10 -29.10
N ILE A 204 -10.09 2.67 -28.21
CA ILE A 204 -11.16 1.94 -27.51
C ILE A 204 -12.44 2.01 -28.36
N GLU A 205 -12.79 0.88 -28.97
CA GLU A 205 -14.06 0.71 -29.67
C GLU A 205 -15.02 -0.14 -28.82
N THR A 206 -16.13 0.44 -28.38
CA THR A 206 -17.17 -0.30 -27.67
C THR A 206 -18.43 -0.42 -28.51
N GLY A 207 -19.08 -1.59 -28.41
CA GLY A 207 -20.39 -1.84 -29.01
C GLY A 207 -21.42 -2.27 -27.98
N PRO A 208 -22.71 -2.38 -28.35
CA PRO A 208 -23.76 -2.89 -27.46
C PRO A 208 -23.46 -4.28 -26.88
N ASN A 209 -22.72 -5.11 -27.62
CA ASN A 209 -22.33 -6.47 -27.25
C ASN A 209 -20.84 -6.61 -26.88
N ASN A 210 -20.07 -5.52 -26.89
CA ASN A 210 -18.64 -5.53 -26.55
C ASN A 210 -18.28 -4.30 -25.70
N PRO A 211 -18.67 -4.28 -24.41
CA PRO A 211 -18.27 -3.20 -23.51
C PRO A 211 -16.79 -3.34 -23.13
N TYR A 212 -16.11 -2.21 -22.94
CA TYR A 212 -14.74 -2.21 -22.41
C TYR A 212 -14.78 -2.58 -20.93
N GLN A 213 -13.98 -3.54 -20.51
CA GLN A 213 -14.02 -4.10 -19.17
C GLN A 213 -12.87 -3.57 -18.33
N VAL A 214 -13.19 -3.01 -17.17
CA VAL A 214 -12.20 -2.51 -16.21
C VAL A 214 -12.42 -3.20 -14.88
N VAL A 215 -11.35 -3.51 -14.14
CA VAL A 215 -11.47 -4.11 -12.81
C VAL A 215 -12.05 -3.09 -11.83
N GLU A 216 -13.07 -3.50 -11.08
CA GLU A 216 -13.72 -2.66 -10.09
C GLU A 216 -12.71 -2.12 -9.05
N GLY A 217 -12.76 -0.80 -8.80
CA GLY A 217 -11.87 -0.11 -7.87
C GLY A 217 -10.52 0.30 -8.45
N GLN A 218 -10.19 -0.10 -9.69
CA GLN A 218 -9.01 0.43 -10.39
C GLN A 218 -9.29 1.81 -10.99
N THR A 219 -8.23 2.59 -11.11
CA THR A 219 -8.23 3.85 -11.88
C THR A 219 -8.08 3.50 -13.36
N PHE A 220 -9.13 3.75 -14.13
CA PHE A 220 -9.08 3.68 -15.58
C PHE A 220 -8.39 4.93 -16.11
N GLN A 221 -7.16 4.77 -16.61
CA GLN A 221 -6.45 5.83 -17.32
C GLN A 221 -6.75 5.73 -18.81
N PHE A 222 -6.98 6.88 -19.44
CA PHE A 222 -7.26 6.95 -20.87
C PHE A 222 -6.67 8.23 -21.47
N PHE A 223 -6.48 8.20 -22.78
CA PHE A 223 -6.03 9.34 -23.55
C PHE A 223 -7.09 9.73 -24.59
N VAL A 224 -7.08 10.98 -25.02
CA VAL A 224 -7.96 11.50 -26.06
C VAL A 224 -7.12 12.11 -27.16
N GLU A 225 -7.26 11.57 -28.36
CA GLU A 225 -6.59 12.04 -29.57
C GLU A 225 -7.58 12.81 -30.45
N ASN A 226 -7.09 13.81 -31.16
CA ASN A 226 -7.79 14.40 -32.30
C ASN A 226 -7.18 13.85 -33.60
N ARG A 227 -7.95 13.10 -34.39
CA ARG A 227 -7.44 12.47 -35.63
C ARG A 227 -6.94 13.49 -36.67
N ASN A 228 -7.42 14.73 -36.59
CA ASN A 228 -7.13 15.79 -37.55
C ASN A 228 -6.05 16.77 -37.06
N GLY A 229 -5.38 16.51 -35.93
CA GLY A 229 -4.28 17.35 -35.44
C GLY A 229 -4.17 17.38 -33.92
N THR A 230 -3.87 18.56 -33.36
CA THR A 230 -3.78 18.71 -31.90
C THR A 230 -5.17 18.74 -31.26
N PRO A 231 -5.36 18.16 -30.06
CA PRO A 231 -6.61 18.29 -29.30
C PRO A 231 -6.92 19.76 -29.00
N PRO A 232 -8.20 20.16 -28.98
CA PRO A 232 -8.59 21.53 -28.69
C PRO A 232 -8.40 21.87 -27.20
N GLU A 233 -8.16 23.14 -26.88
CA GLU A 233 -7.89 23.60 -25.49
C GLU A 233 -9.11 23.46 -24.56
N ASP A 234 -10.32 23.43 -25.10
CA ASP A 234 -11.58 23.30 -24.38
C ASP A 234 -12.03 21.84 -24.21
N LEU A 235 -11.11 20.88 -24.31
CA LEU A 235 -11.40 19.46 -24.20
C LEU A 235 -11.96 19.08 -22.82
N ARG A 236 -13.12 18.41 -22.82
CA ARG A 236 -13.80 17.93 -21.61
C ARG A 236 -14.17 16.46 -21.74
N LEU A 237 -14.11 15.75 -20.64
CA LEU A 237 -14.69 14.42 -20.48
C LEU A 237 -16.12 14.56 -19.99
N GLU A 238 -17.07 14.02 -20.73
CA GLU A 238 -18.41 13.79 -20.22
C GLU A 238 -18.59 12.33 -19.81
N TYR A 239 -19.12 12.10 -18.61
CA TYR A 239 -19.45 10.76 -18.15
C TYR A 239 -20.78 10.69 -17.42
N GLN A 240 -21.44 9.53 -17.57
CA GLN A 240 -22.70 9.21 -16.93
C GLN A 240 -22.52 7.93 -16.12
N SER A 241 -22.76 8.02 -14.81
CA SER A 241 -22.84 6.87 -13.92
C SER A 241 -24.29 6.56 -13.55
N ARG A 242 -24.67 5.28 -13.64
CA ARG A 242 -25.98 4.79 -13.20
C ARG A 242 -25.84 4.15 -11.81
N GLN A 243 -25.66 4.99 -10.79
CA GLN A 243 -25.30 4.51 -9.45
C GLN A 243 -26.50 4.06 -8.59
N LYS A 244 -27.75 4.37 -8.96
CA LYS A 244 -28.99 3.88 -8.32
C LYS A 244 -30.20 4.16 -9.21
N GLU A 245 -31.22 3.30 -9.15
CA GLU A 245 -32.41 3.25 -10.01
C GLU A 245 -33.29 4.53 -10.09
N GLN A 246 -32.95 5.63 -9.43
CA GLN A 246 -33.88 6.76 -9.23
C GLN A 246 -33.36 8.17 -9.57
N ALA A 247 -32.24 8.32 -10.28
CA ALA A 247 -31.86 9.62 -10.84
C ALA A 247 -31.66 9.50 -12.34
N ALA A 248 -32.42 10.27 -13.13
CA ALA A 248 -32.14 10.50 -14.54
C ALA A 248 -30.65 10.88 -14.67
N GLY A 249 -29.91 10.10 -15.46
CA GLY A 249 -28.45 10.06 -15.39
C GLY A 249 -27.80 11.42 -15.62
N LYS A 250 -27.40 12.06 -14.52
CA LYS A 250 -26.67 13.32 -14.50
C LYS A 250 -25.36 13.14 -15.27
N ILE A 251 -25.15 14.00 -16.27
CA ILE A 251 -23.91 14.06 -17.02
C ILE A 251 -22.94 14.92 -16.20
N TYR A 252 -21.79 14.35 -15.86
CA TYR A 252 -20.67 15.07 -15.27
C TYR A 252 -19.72 15.49 -16.38
N SER A 253 -19.09 16.65 -16.25
CA SER A 253 -18.23 17.22 -17.28
C SER A 253 -16.97 17.83 -16.67
N ASP A 254 -15.85 17.12 -16.81
CA ASP A 254 -14.56 17.47 -16.22
C ASP A 254 -13.56 17.90 -17.32
N PRO A 255 -12.82 19.01 -17.16
CA PRO A 255 -11.83 19.43 -18.16
C PRO A 255 -10.64 18.46 -18.19
N LEU A 256 -10.16 18.15 -19.39
CA LEU A 256 -8.99 17.31 -19.62
C LEU A 256 -7.73 18.16 -19.79
N ARG A 257 -6.58 17.62 -19.40
CA ARG A 257 -5.28 18.28 -19.59
C ARG A 257 -4.58 17.70 -20.81
N ILE A 258 -3.97 18.56 -21.62
CA ILE A 258 -3.19 18.12 -22.77
C ILE A 258 -1.76 17.82 -22.31
N VAL A 259 -1.25 16.64 -22.68
CA VAL A 259 0.10 16.16 -22.38
C VAL A 259 0.72 15.58 -23.64
N SER A 260 2.01 15.83 -23.87
CA SER A 260 2.74 15.24 -24.98
C SER A 260 3.27 13.86 -24.57
N VAL A 261 2.76 12.80 -25.20
CA VAL A 261 3.15 11.41 -24.93
C VAL A 261 3.94 10.88 -26.13
N PRO A 262 5.14 10.31 -25.93
CA PRO A 262 5.86 9.63 -27.01
C PRO A 262 5.19 8.30 -27.35
N ASP A 263 4.89 8.08 -28.63
CA ASP A 263 4.45 6.79 -29.15
C ASP A 263 5.61 5.77 -29.17
N SER A 264 5.29 4.49 -29.38
CA SER A 264 6.22 3.36 -29.62
C SER A 264 7.30 3.63 -30.68
N THR A 265 7.05 4.57 -31.59
CA THR A 265 7.99 5.04 -32.63
C THR A 265 8.88 6.22 -32.19
N GLY A 266 8.65 6.78 -31.01
CA GLY A 266 9.37 7.94 -30.45
C GLY A 266 8.83 9.31 -30.91
N ALA A 267 7.76 9.34 -31.71
CA ALA A 267 7.09 10.59 -32.08
C ALA A 267 6.22 11.09 -30.92
N ALA A 268 6.28 12.39 -30.60
CA ALA A 268 5.45 12.98 -29.55
C ALA A 268 4.07 13.35 -30.10
N HIS A 269 3.02 12.82 -29.47
CA HIS A 269 1.62 13.15 -29.76
C HIS A 269 1.05 13.96 -28.59
N ASP A 270 0.43 15.10 -28.89
CA ASP A 270 -0.31 15.87 -27.90
C ASP A 270 -1.68 15.23 -27.66
N LEU A 271 -1.92 14.73 -26.45
CA LEU A 271 -3.10 13.95 -26.10
C LEU A 271 -3.77 14.53 -24.85
N GLY A 272 -5.10 14.53 -24.81
CA GLY A 272 -5.85 14.80 -23.58
C GLY A 272 -5.75 13.63 -22.61
N THR A 273 -5.29 13.83 -21.38
CA THR A 273 -5.23 12.77 -20.36
C THR A 273 -6.33 12.91 -19.32
N GLY A 274 -6.95 11.78 -18.98
CA GLY A 274 -7.94 11.67 -17.92
C GLY A 274 -7.80 10.36 -17.16
N SER A 275 -8.26 10.37 -15.90
CA SER A 275 -8.30 9.18 -15.07
C SER A 275 -9.57 9.14 -14.24
N LEU A 276 -10.20 7.97 -14.15
CA LEU A 276 -11.45 7.79 -13.43
C LEU A 276 -11.44 6.48 -12.64
N VAL A 277 -11.83 6.52 -11.37
CA VAL A 277 -11.99 5.31 -10.56
C VAL A 277 -13.32 4.63 -10.92
N VAL A 278 -13.24 3.41 -11.44
CA VAL A 278 -14.43 2.66 -11.87
C VAL A 278 -15.03 1.93 -10.67
N SER A 279 -16.03 2.56 -10.03
CA SER A 279 -16.78 1.96 -8.91
C SER A 279 -18.18 1.48 -9.29
N ASN A 280 -18.63 1.72 -10.52
CA ASN A 280 -20.02 1.49 -10.94
C ASN A 280 -20.10 0.38 -11.99
N LYS A 281 -21.16 -0.44 -11.92
CA LYS A 281 -21.39 -1.57 -12.85
C LYS A 281 -21.38 -1.17 -14.33
N LEU A 282 -21.89 0.02 -14.65
CA LEU A 282 -21.89 0.58 -15.99
C LEU A 282 -21.59 2.08 -15.91
N LEU A 283 -20.57 2.48 -16.65
CA LEU A 283 -20.14 3.84 -16.85
C LEU A 283 -20.18 4.14 -18.35
N LYS A 284 -20.81 5.25 -18.74
CA LYS A 284 -20.73 5.76 -20.10
C LYS A 284 -19.81 6.96 -20.14
N LEU A 285 -18.88 7.02 -21.08
CA LEU A 285 -17.99 8.16 -21.23
C LEU A 285 -17.84 8.60 -22.69
N ARG A 286 -17.57 9.88 -22.90
CA ARG A 286 -17.21 10.46 -24.20
C ARG A 286 -16.37 11.71 -23.98
N ALA A 287 -15.55 12.07 -24.95
CA ALA A 287 -14.87 13.35 -24.99
C ALA A 287 -15.68 14.34 -25.83
N VAL A 288 -15.64 15.61 -25.46
CA VAL A 288 -16.23 16.73 -26.20
C VAL A 288 -15.24 17.90 -26.22
N GLY A 289 -15.15 18.63 -27.33
CA GLY A 289 -14.23 19.76 -27.46
C GLY A 289 -14.18 20.31 -28.88
N GLY A 290 -13.92 21.61 -29.02
CA GLY A 290 -13.96 22.30 -30.31
C GLY A 290 -15.34 22.21 -30.97
N ASP A 291 -15.40 21.60 -32.16
CA ASP A 291 -16.63 21.38 -32.94
C ASP A 291 -17.15 19.94 -32.93
N ASP A 292 -16.50 19.03 -32.17
CA ASP A 292 -16.96 17.65 -31.97
C ASP A 292 -17.69 17.48 -30.62
N ASN A 293 -19.02 17.36 -30.73
CA ASN A 293 -19.93 17.03 -29.63
C ASN A 293 -20.66 15.70 -29.86
N HIS A 294 -20.30 14.96 -30.91
CA HIS A 294 -21.03 13.80 -31.40
C HIS A 294 -20.31 12.48 -31.16
N MET A 295 -19.12 12.51 -30.52
CA MET A 295 -18.40 11.30 -30.11
C MET A 295 -19.35 10.27 -29.46
N PRO A 296 -19.40 9.02 -29.98
CA PRO A 296 -20.21 7.96 -29.41
C PRO A 296 -19.87 7.69 -27.95
N TRP A 297 -20.89 7.37 -27.14
CA TRP A 297 -20.70 6.97 -25.76
C TRP A 297 -19.99 5.61 -25.69
N LEU A 298 -18.81 5.58 -25.05
CA LEU A 298 -18.12 4.35 -24.71
C LEU A 298 -18.73 3.72 -23.46
N ASN A 299 -19.07 2.44 -23.55
CA ASN A 299 -19.62 1.69 -22.43
C ASN A 299 -18.51 0.94 -21.69
N ILE A 300 -18.22 1.38 -20.47
CA ILE A 300 -17.29 0.73 -19.55
C ILE A 300 -18.07 -0.06 -18.50
N VAL A 301 -17.73 -1.34 -18.35
CA VAL A 301 -18.33 -2.24 -17.36
C VAL A 301 -17.29 -2.63 -16.33
N SER A 302 -17.64 -2.49 -15.05
CA SER A 302 -16.79 -2.95 -13.95
C SER A 302 -16.89 -4.47 -13.80
N VAL A 303 -15.75 -5.15 -13.77
CA VAL A 303 -15.67 -6.59 -13.50
C VAL A 303 -15.05 -6.79 -12.11
N PRO A 304 -15.57 -7.68 -11.26
CA PRO A 304 -14.98 -7.92 -9.93
C PRO A 304 -13.51 -8.33 -10.05
N PRO A 305 -12.64 -7.97 -9.09
CA PRO A 305 -11.24 -8.34 -9.11
C PRO A 305 -11.06 -9.85 -8.97
N THR A 306 -9.98 -10.37 -9.58
CA THR A 306 -9.50 -11.73 -9.33
C THR A 306 -8.99 -11.78 -7.88
N LYS A 307 -9.64 -12.58 -7.05
CA LYS A 307 -9.26 -12.80 -5.64
C LYS A 307 -8.80 -14.24 -5.47
N ILE A 308 -7.67 -14.40 -4.81
CA ILE A 308 -7.12 -15.69 -4.41
C ILE A 308 -7.46 -15.92 -2.95
N ARG A 309 -7.92 -17.11 -2.61
CA ARG A 309 -8.18 -17.53 -1.24
C ARG A 309 -7.30 -18.72 -0.92
N LEU A 310 -6.55 -18.64 0.17
CA LEU A 310 -5.88 -19.81 0.74
C LEU A 310 -6.93 -20.71 1.38
N GLU A 311 -7.06 -21.94 0.89
CA GLU A 311 -7.97 -22.95 1.44
C GLU A 311 -7.32 -23.71 2.58
N GLN A 312 -6.02 -24.01 2.45
CA GLN A 312 -5.26 -24.77 3.43
C GLN A 312 -3.78 -24.41 3.32
N VAL A 313 -3.12 -24.20 4.47
CA VAL A 313 -1.66 -24.16 4.57
C VAL A 313 -1.25 -25.19 5.62
N LYS A 314 -0.37 -26.11 5.22
CA LYS A 314 0.20 -27.15 6.05
C LYS A 314 1.69 -26.87 6.23
N LEU A 315 2.12 -26.80 7.47
CA LEU A 315 3.50 -26.61 7.89
C LEU A 315 4.02 -27.95 8.41
N THR A 316 5.05 -28.48 7.77
CA THR A 316 5.76 -29.69 8.23
C THR A 316 7.18 -29.26 8.64
N PRO A 317 7.45 -29.12 9.95
CA PRO A 317 8.78 -28.78 10.46
C PRO A 317 9.85 -29.81 10.05
N PRO A 318 11.15 -29.46 10.13
CA PRO A 318 12.24 -30.40 9.88
C PRO A 318 12.15 -31.63 10.80
N ALA A 319 12.49 -32.82 10.26
CA ALA A 319 12.31 -34.08 10.98
C ALA A 319 13.06 -34.16 12.33
N TYR A 320 14.21 -33.49 12.45
CA TYR A 320 15.02 -33.49 13.67
C TYR A 320 14.32 -32.80 14.85
N THR A 321 13.40 -31.88 14.57
CA THR A 321 12.68 -31.12 15.61
C THR A 321 11.66 -31.98 16.36
N GLN A 322 11.24 -33.11 15.77
CA GLN A 322 10.17 -33.99 16.28
C GLN A 322 8.82 -33.27 16.51
N LEU A 323 8.66 -32.05 16.02
CA LEU A 323 7.43 -31.27 16.13
C LEU A 323 6.35 -31.86 15.22
N SER A 324 5.11 -31.81 15.70
CA SER A 324 3.95 -32.24 14.90
C SER A 324 3.66 -31.26 13.77
N GLU A 325 3.09 -31.76 12.69
CA GLU A 325 2.65 -30.93 11.57
C GLU A 325 1.50 -30.00 12.00
N GLU A 326 1.55 -28.75 11.55
CA GLU A 326 0.52 -27.75 11.84
C GLU A 326 -0.30 -27.44 10.58
N ILE A 327 -1.63 -27.38 10.72
CA ILE A 327 -2.54 -26.99 9.64
C ILE A 327 -3.23 -25.70 10.03
N LEU A 328 -2.99 -24.65 9.25
CA LEU A 328 -3.59 -23.34 9.49
C LEU A 328 -5.07 -23.31 9.04
N PRO A 329 -5.94 -22.56 9.74
CA PRO A 329 -7.30 -22.31 9.30
C PRO A 329 -7.39 -21.69 7.90
N ALA A 330 -8.48 -21.98 7.18
CA ALA A 330 -8.70 -21.44 5.84
C ALA A 330 -8.69 -19.90 5.84
N GLY A 331 -7.98 -19.32 4.88
CA GLY A 331 -7.76 -17.87 4.73
C GLY A 331 -6.56 -17.32 5.49
N ILE A 332 -5.90 -18.11 6.35
CA ILE A 332 -4.70 -17.69 7.08
C ILE A 332 -3.47 -18.17 6.31
N GLY A 333 -2.65 -17.22 5.84
CA GLY A 333 -1.35 -17.50 5.20
C GLY A 333 -0.15 -16.97 5.99
N ASN A 334 -0.37 -16.25 7.08
CA ASN A 334 0.69 -15.72 7.91
C ASN A 334 1.10 -16.77 8.94
N PHE A 335 2.39 -17.06 9.07
CA PHE A 335 2.87 -18.05 10.02
C PHE A 335 4.30 -17.80 10.51
N LYS A 336 4.60 -18.41 11.65
CA LYS A 336 5.93 -18.48 12.24
C LYS A 336 6.44 -19.91 12.09
N ALA A 337 7.66 -20.10 11.57
CA ALA A 337 8.20 -21.43 11.30
C ALA A 337 9.73 -21.46 11.47
N LEU A 338 10.27 -22.65 11.76
CA LEU A 338 11.72 -22.87 11.77
C LEU A 338 12.26 -22.90 10.33
N VAL A 339 13.49 -22.42 10.14
CA VAL A 339 14.21 -22.60 8.87
C VAL A 339 14.32 -24.10 8.57
N GLY A 340 14.04 -24.48 7.33
CA GLY A 340 13.89 -25.87 6.85
C GLY A 340 12.45 -26.39 6.84
N THR A 341 11.48 -25.65 7.40
CA THR A 341 10.06 -26.05 7.39
C THR A 341 9.53 -26.11 5.95
N ARG A 342 8.86 -27.22 5.62
CA ARG A 342 8.17 -27.41 4.35
C ARG A 342 6.76 -26.86 4.45
N VAL A 343 6.43 -25.93 3.55
CA VAL A 343 5.12 -25.29 3.48
C VAL A 343 4.39 -25.85 2.27
N GLU A 344 3.25 -26.48 2.50
CA GLU A 344 2.34 -26.94 1.45
C GLU A 344 1.06 -26.10 1.50
N PHE A 345 0.63 -25.56 0.38
CA PHE A 345 -0.59 -24.75 0.32
C PHE A 345 -1.53 -25.23 -0.76
N LYS A 346 -2.83 -25.03 -0.50
CA LYS A 346 -3.92 -25.15 -1.46
C LYS A 346 -4.66 -23.84 -1.50
N ALA A 347 -4.93 -23.36 -2.71
CA ALA A 347 -5.60 -22.09 -2.93
C ALA A 347 -6.63 -22.20 -4.05
N SER A 348 -7.62 -21.31 -3.99
CA SER A 348 -8.69 -21.18 -4.97
C SER A 348 -8.79 -19.73 -5.47
N SER A 349 -9.36 -19.56 -6.67
CA SER A 349 -9.67 -18.26 -7.26
C SER A 349 -11.16 -18.13 -7.55
N ASN A 350 -11.71 -16.94 -7.35
CA ASN A 350 -13.10 -16.63 -7.70
C ASN A 350 -13.34 -16.61 -9.24
N LYS A 351 -12.27 -16.50 -10.04
CA LYS A 351 -12.29 -16.48 -11.51
C LYS A 351 -11.39 -17.56 -12.12
N LEU A 352 -11.61 -17.89 -13.39
CA LEU A 352 -10.76 -18.81 -14.15
C LEU A 352 -9.39 -18.17 -14.38
N LEU A 353 -8.32 -18.89 -14.02
CA LEU A 353 -6.95 -18.45 -14.13
C LEU A 353 -6.32 -18.92 -15.45
N LYS A 354 -5.48 -18.09 -16.05
CA LYS A 354 -4.61 -18.41 -17.18
C LYS A 354 -3.22 -18.81 -16.70
N THR A 355 -2.64 -18.02 -15.78
CA THR A 355 -1.36 -18.30 -15.13
C THR A 355 -1.44 -17.93 -13.64
N VAL A 356 -0.59 -18.57 -12.84
CA VAL A 356 -0.37 -18.22 -11.43
C VAL A 356 1.06 -18.55 -11.05
N ASP A 357 1.78 -17.54 -10.57
CA ASP A 357 3.17 -17.64 -10.16
C ASP A 357 3.30 -17.30 -8.67
N LEU A 358 4.07 -18.10 -7.94
CA LEU A 358 4.42 -17.87 -6.54
C LEU A 358 5.67 -17.00 -6.48
N ARG A 359 5.61 -15.93 -5.70
CA ARG A 359 6.76 -15.09 -5.40
C ARG A 359 7.01 -15.06 -3.91
N ILE A 360 8.26 -15.27 -3.53
CA ILE A 360 8.73 -15.27 -2.14
C ILE A 360 9.81 -14.19 -2.04
N LYS A 361 9.65 -13.25 -1.10
CA LYS A 361 10.54 -12.10 -0.92
C LYS A 361 10.69 -11.35 -2.27
N ASN A 362 11.91 -11.10 -2.72
CA ASN A 362 12.20 -10.50 -4.03
C ASN A 362 12.74 -11.53 -5.04
N GLY A 363 12.52 -12.82 -4.78
CA GLY A 363 12.97 -13.91 -5.64
C GLY A 363 12.31 -13.92 -7.02
N THR A 364 12.82 -14.79 -7.89
CA THR A 364 12.23 -15.07 -9.20
C THR A 364 10.86 -15.74 -9.04
N PRO A 365 9.83 -15.32 -9.81
CA PRO A 365 8.53 -15.99 -9.79
C PRO A 365 8.64 -17.47 -10.16
N VAL A 366 7.96 -18.34 -9.39
CA VAL A 366 7.90 -19.78 -9.63
C VAL A 366 6.51 -20.14 -10.14
N SER A 367 6.42 -20.66 -11.37
CA SER A 367 5.12 -20.96 -11.98
C SER A 367 4.46 -22.20 -11.36
N LEU A 368 3.20 -22.09 -10.96
CA LEU A 368 2.43 -23.16 -10.35
C LEU A 368 1.50 -23.84 -11.37
N LYS A 369 1.27 -25.14 -11.18
CA LYS A 369 0.34 -25.90 -12.02
C LYS A 369 -1.11 -25.68 -11.55
N LEU A 370 -1.95 -25.19 -12.47
CA LEU A 370 -3.40 -25.09 -12.29
C LEU A 370 -4.06 -26.48 -12.41
N GLN A 371 -5.12 -26.70 -11.63
CA GLN A 371 -5.99 -27.86 -11.79
C GLN A 371 -6.85 -27.75 -13.07
N PRO A 372 -7.49 -28.84 -13.55
CA PRO A 372 -8.30 -28.83 -14.77
C PRO A 372 -9.44 -27.80 -14.77
N ASP A 373 -9.95 -27.43 -13.59
CA ASP A 373 -10.99 -26.42 -13.44
C ASP A 373 -10.50 -24.97 -13.57
N ARG A 374 -9.18 -24.77 -13.67
CA ARG A 374 -8.50 -23.47 -13.72
C ARG A 374 -8.86 -22.52 -12.58
N LYS A 375 -9.40 -23.03 -11.47
CA LYS A 375 -9.73 -22.25 -10.27
C LYS A 375 -8.92 -22.65 -9.07
N HIS A 376 -8.44 -23.89 -9.02
CA HIS A 376 -7.64 -24.38 -7.90
C HIS A 376 -6.19 -24.61 -8.29
N PHE A 377 -5.30 -24.41 -7.34
CA PHE A 377 -3.88 -24.70 -7.47
C PHE A 377 -3.27 -25.04 -6.12
N SER A 378 -2.12 -25.70 -6.18
CA SER A 378 -1.36 -26.09 -4.99
C SER A 378 0.12 -25.99 -5.30
N GLY A 379 0.92 -25.74 -4.27
CA GLY A 379 2.36 -25.68 -4.38
C GLY A 379 3.03 -25.99 -3.06
N THR A 380 4.34 -26.14 -3.13
CA THR A 380 5.19 -26.40 -1.98
C THR A 380 6.44 -25.56 -2.06
N PHE A 381 6.89 -25.01 -0.94
CA PHE A 381 8.20 -24.36 -0.82
C PHE A 381 8.82 -24.64 0.55
N ILE A 382 10.11 -24.34 0.68
CA ILE A 382 10.86 -24.51 1.93
C ILE A 382 11.22 -23.11 2.45
N VAL A 383 11.08 -22.91 3.76
CA VAL A 383 11.58 -21.70 4.45
C VAL A 383 13.09 -21.84 4.57
N ASP A 384 13.86 -21.11 3.77
CA ASP A 384 15.32 -21.30 3.65
C ASP A 384 16.15 -20.20 4.32
N THR A 385 15.53 -19.05 4.59
CA THR A 385 16.23 -17.85 5.04
C THR A 385 15.63 -17.36 6.36
N PRO A 386 16.44 -17.06 7.38
CA PRO A 386 15.93 -16.52 8.64
C PRO A 386 15.44 -15.08 8.48
N GLY A 387 14.50 -14.67 9.33
CA GLY A 387 13.91 -13.33 9.38
C GLY A 387 12.46 -13.25 8.91
N THR A 388 11.95 -12.02 8.83
CA THR A 388 10.56 -11.75 8.42
C THR A 388 10.51 -11.29 6.97
N TYR A 389 9.70 -11.96 6.15
CA TYR A 389 9.48 -11.62 4.74
C TYR A 389 8.11 -12.10 4.27
N SER A 390 7.68 -11.66 3.08
CA SER A 390 6.37 -12.01 2.54
C SER A 390 6.44 -12.91 1.32
N TYR A 391 5.35 -13.66 1.08
CA TYR A 391 5.08 -14.31 -0.19
C TYR A 391 3.71 -13.89 -0.73
N TRP A 392 3.53 -13.93 -2.04
CA TRP A 392 2.28 -13.60 -2.71
C TRP A 392 2.12 -14.38 -4.02
N PHE A 393 0.91 -14.32 -4.58
CA PHE A 393 0.58 -14.97 -5.83
C PHE A 393 0.33 -13.92 -6.92
N GLU A 394 1.10 -14.01 -8.01
CA GLU A 394 0.91 -13.22 -9.22
C GLU A 394 0.04 -14.05 -10.17
N ALA A 395 -1.25 -13.72 -10.29
CA ALA A 395 -2.18 -14.45 -11.15
C ALA A 395 -2.75 -13.57 -12.27
N GLU A 396 -3.00 -14.20 -13.42
CA GLU A 396 -3.69 -13.60 -14.56
C GLU A 396 -4.93 -14.44 -14.84
N ASN A 397 -6.10 -13.80 -14.99
CA ASN A 397 -7.32 -14.53 -15.34
C ASN A 397 -7.43 -14.81 -16.84
N ASP A 398 -8.46 -15.57 -17.24
CA ASP A 398 -8.76 -15.89 -18.63
C ASP A 398 -9.07 -14.68 -19.52
N GLN A 399 -9.43 -13.55 -18.92
CA GLN A 399 -9.67 -12.27 -19.58
C GLN A 399 -8.42 -11.36 -19.61
N GLY A 400 -7.28 -11.81 -19.09
CA GLY A 400 -6.02 -11.05 -19.05
C GLY A 400 -5.89 -10.05 -17.90
N PHE A 401 -6.83 -10.00 -16.96
CA PHE A 401 -6.74 -9.10 -15.80
C PHE A 401 -5.89 -9.70 -14.67
N LYS A 402 -5.03 -8.86 -14.09
CA LYS A 402 -4.23 -9.15 -12.90
C LYS A 402 -4.83 -8.47 -11.66
N PRO A 403 -4.67 -9.05 -10.45
CA PRO A 403 -5.05 -8.38 -9.21
C PRO A 403 -4.34 -7.02 -9.05
N PRO A 404 -5.05 -5.92 -8.71
CA PRO A 404 -4.44 -4.60 -8.53
C PRO A 404 -3.37 -4.56 -7.43
N ALA A 405 -3.64 -5.26 -6.34
CA ALA A 405 -2.72 -5.43 -5.22
C ALA A 405 -2.81 -6.90 -4.80
N PRO A 406 -1.79 -7.72 -5.11
CA PRO A 406 -1.71 -9.08 -4.62
C PRO A 406 -1.75 -9.10 -3.09
N GLU A 407 -2.51 -10.03 -2.52
CA GLU A 407 -2.49 -10.25 -1.07
C GLU A 407 -1.12 -10.84 -0.69
N HIS A 408 -0.45 -10.18 0.27
CA HIS A 408 0.85 -10.59 0.77
C HIS A 408 0.66 -11.32 2.10
N PHE A 409 1.30 -12.47 2.21
CA PHE A 409 1.29 -13.31 3.40
C PHE A 409 2.67 -13.28 4.05
N GLU A 410 2.73 -13.07 5.36
CA GLU A 410 3.95 -12.91 6.12
C GLU A 410 4.50 -14.24 6.66
N ILE A 411 5.79 -14.46 6.48
CA ILE A 411 6.55 -15.57 7.03
C ILE A 411 7.51 -14.99 8.06
N THR A 412 7.43 -15.46 9.29
CA THR A 412 8.45 -15.21 10.33
C THR A 412 9.29 -16.47 10.49
N ALA A 413 10.46 -16.50 9.85
CA ALA A 413 11.39 -17.62 9.88
C ALA A 413 12.39 -17.47 11.05
N ILE A 414 12.39 -18.45 11.96
CA ILE A 414 13.33 -18.50 13.11
C ILE A 414 14.44 -19.51 12.79
N SER A 415 15.68 -19.16 13.09
CA SER A 415 16.78 -20.13 13.07
C SER A 415 16.73 -21.03 14.31
N ASP A 416 17.27 -22.23 14.18
CA ASP A 416 17.67 -23.04 15.33
C ASP A 416 18.88 -22.37 16.00
N ASP A 417 18.89 -22.32 17.33
CA ASP A 417 19.97 -21.73 18.12
C ASP A 417 20.97 -22.83 18.53
N VAL A 418 22.21 -22.45 18.84
CA VAL A 418 23.21 -23.40 19.33
C VAL A 418 23.03 -23.62 20.84
N PRO A 419 23.29 -24.84 21.36
CA PRO A 419 23.10 -25.12 22.78
C PRO A 419 24.04 -24.28 23.64
N GLU A 420 23.54 -23.76 24.76
CA GLU A 420 24.37 -23.11 25.77
C GLU A 420 24.92 -24.15 26.74
N ILE A 421 26.24 -24.18 26.94
CA ILE A 421 26.90 -25.18 27.78
C ILE A 421 27.87 -24.54 28.78
N PHE A 422 27.76 -24.98 30.03
CA PHE A 422 28.57 -24.54 31.15
C PHE A 422 29.27 -25.73 31.80
N LEU A 423 30.60 -25.62 31.96
CA LEU A 423 31.38 -26.52 32.80
C LEU A 423 31.45 -25.90 34.20
N GLU A 424 30.58 -26.36 35.11
CA GLU A 424 30.49 -25.83 36.47
C GLU A 424 31.55 -26.41 37.40
N VAL A 425 31.85 -27.71 37.25
CA VAL A 425 32.92 -28.37 38.01
C VAL A 425 33.87 -29.06 37.02
N PRO A 426 35.18 -28.77 37.07
CA PRO A 426 35.80 -27.74 37.91
C PRO A 426 35.53 -26.32 37.40
N ASP A 427 35.33 -25.39 38.34
CA ASP A 427 35.04 -23.98 38.05
C ASP A 427 36.31 -23.19 37.69
N THR A 428 37.49 -23.67 38.08
CA THR A 428 38.80 -23.09 37.76
C THR A 428 39.80 -24.12 37.22
N ASP A 429 40.96 -23.64 36.79
CA ASP A 429 42.11 -24.49 36.48
C ASP A 429 42.59 -25.22 37.74
N LEU A 430 43.05 -26.47 37.58
CA LEU A 430 43.43 -27.33 38.69
C LEU A 430 44.85 -27.88 38.54
N GLN A 431 45.50 -28.10 39.68
CA GLN A 431 46.73 -28.88 39.77
C GLN A 431 46.40 -30.25 40.35
N VAL A 432 46.65 -31.30 39.57
CA VAL A 432 46.15 -32.66 39.85
C VAL A 432 47.23 -33.71 39.65
N THR A 433 47.08 -34.86 40.30
CA THR A 433 48.01 -35.99 40.12
C THR A 433 47.72 -36.75 38.82
N PRO A 434 48.68 -37.52 38.26
CA PRO A 434 48.43 -38.35 37.08
C PRO A 434 47.32 -39.39 37.26
N ALA A 435 47.00 -39.77 38.50
CA ALA A 435 45.98 -40.77 38.83
C ALA A 435 44.66 -40.16 39.31
N ALA A 436 44.49 -38.84 39.16
CA ALA A 436 43.31 -38.14 39.66
C ALA A 436 42.01 -38.55 38.93
N GLN A 437 40.87 -38.40 39.60
CA GLN A 437 39.51 -38.64 39.12
C GLN A 437 38.70 -37.35 39.21
N ILE A 438 38.68 -36.56 38.15
CA ILE A 438 38.07 -35.23 38.18
C ILE A 438 36.54 -35.34 38.02
N PRO A 439 35.71 -34.98 39.03
CA PRO A 439 34.30 -34.80 38.87
C PRO A 439 34.08 -33.66 37.89
N LEU A 440 33.24 -33.95 36.93
CA LEU A 440 32.76 -33.04 35.93
C LEU A 440 31.30 -32.79 36.23
N THR A 441 30.91 -31.53 36.26
CA THR A 441 29.51 -31.12 36.26
C THR A 441 29.30 -30.19 35.10
N VAL A 442 28.49 -30.63 34.14
CA VAL A 442 28.22 -29.91 32.90
C VAL A 442 26.72 -29.63 32.83
N VAL A 443 26.36 -28.37 32.64
CA VAL A 443 24.98 -27.93 32.48
C VAL A 443 24.79 -27.44 31.05
N VAL A 444 23.79 -27.99 30.35
CA VAL A 444 23.46 -27.67 28.96
C VAL A 444 22.02 -27.18 28.89
N HIS A 445 21.79 -26.09 28.16
CA HIS A 445 20.48 -25.53 27.86
C HIS A 445 20.29 -25.46 26.35
N ASP A 446 19.18 -26.00 25.85
CA ASP A 446 18.83 -26.01 24.42
C ASP A 446 17.31 -25.88 24.25
N ASP A 447 16.85 -25.28 23.14
CA ASP A 447 15.44 -25.01 22.91
C ASP A 447 14.70 -26.18 22.23
N LEU A 448 15.41 -27.04 21.48
CA LEU A 448 14.84 -28.16 20.72
C LEU A 448 15.24 -29.53 21.28
N GLY A 449 16.50 -29.72 21.63
CA GLY A 449 17.02 -30.92 22.27
C GLY A 449 18.49 -31.21 21.98
N ILE A 450 19.11 -31.92 22.92
CA ILE A 450 20.54 -32.23 22.91
C ILE A 450 20.77 -33.63 22.32
N GLU A 451 21.69 -33.74 21.34
CA GLU A 451 22.11 -35.00 20.71
C GLU A 451 23.25 -35.66 21.50
N SER A 452 24.25 -34.89 21.92
CA SER A 452 25.38 -35.43 22.67
C SER A 452 26.10 -34.38 23.50
N VAL A 453 26.73 -34.82 24.59
CA VAL A 453 27.59 -34.00 25.45
C VAL A 453 28.90 -34.71 25.67
N LEU A 454 30.02 -34.01 25.50
CA LEU A 454 31.37 -34.57 25.66
C LEU A 454 32.34 -33.54 26.22
N ILE A 455 33.45 -34.02 26.79
CA ILE A 455 34.63 -33.19 27.05
C ILE A 455 35.57 -33.33 25.86
N ARG A 456 35.85 -32.21 25.18
CA ARG A 456 36.95 -32.13 24.22
C ARG A 456 38.21 -31.69 24.94
N TYR A 457 39.30 -32.41 24.74
CA TYR A 457 40.57 -32.07 25.37
C TYR A 457 41.79 -32.27 24.47
N GLN A 458 42.84 -31.52 24.79
CA GLN A 458 44.14 -31.55 24.16
C GLN A 458 45.21 -31.82 25.21
N LYS A 459 46.15 -32.71 24.88
CA LYS A 459 47.33 -32.97 25.72
C LYS A 459 48.49 -32.08 25.26
N SER A 460 49.25 -31.54 26.21
CA SER A 460 50.48 -30.80 25.96
C SER A 460 51.56 -31.22 26.94
N SER A 461 52.80 -31.37 26.47
CA SER A 461 53.91 -31.68 27.37
C SER A 461 54.45 -30.43 28.06
N SER A 462 55.15 -30.64 29.17
CA SER A 462 55.79 -29.58 29.98
C SER A 462 56.85 -28.77 29.24
N GLN A 463 57.46 -29.35 28.19
CA GLN A 463 58.54 -28.74 27.41
C GLN A 463 58.03 -27.72 26.38
N GLU A 464 56.71 -27.65 26.18
CA GLU A 464 56.08 -26.77 25.21
C GLU A 464 55.53 -25.50 25.86
N SER A 465 55.69 -24.37 25.17
CA SER A 465 55.12 -23.11 25.64
C SER A 465 53.59 -23.17 25.66
N LEU A 466 52.96 -22.49 26.62
CA LEU A 466 51.50 -22.42 26.73
C LEU A 466 50.86 -21.88 25.42
N SER A 467 51.55 -20.96 24.74
CA SER A 467 51.16 -20.43 23.43
C SER A 467 51.15 -21.47 22.31
N ARG A 468 52.00 -22.51 22.39
CA ARG A 468 51.99 -23.64 21.46
C ARG A 468 50.93 -24.67 21.87
N ALA A 469 50.66 -24.81 23.16
CA ALA A 469 49.66 -25.71 23.71
C ALA A 469 48.22 -25.35 23.29
N LEU A 470 47.94 -24.05 23.04
CA LEU A 470 46.61 -23.53 22.68
C LEU A 470 46.34 -23.49 21.17
N ARG A 471 47.18 -24.09 20.32
CA ARG A 471 46.96 -24.10 18.86
C ARG A 471 45.91 -25.14 18.44
N THR A 472 45.09 -24.77 17.46
CA THR A 472 43.95 -25.56 16.95
C THR A 472 44.35 -26.70 16.00
N ASP A 473 45.62 -26.81 15.62
CA ASP A 473 46.17 -27.84 14.72
C ASP A 473 46.57 -29.13 15.43
N ARG A 474 46.24 -29.26 16.73
CA ARG A 474 46.54 -30.44 17.55
C ARG A 474 45.49 -31.52 17.46
N GLU A 475 45.95 -32.74 17.73
CA GLU A 475 45.08 -33.89 17.92
C GLU A 475 44.15 -33.64 19.12
N ASN A 476 42.85 -33.62 18.85
CA ASN A 476 41.80 -33.45 19.83
C ASN A 476 41.27 -34.82 20.24
N PHE A 477 41.15 -35.05 21.54
CA PHE A 477 40.52 -36.24 22.08
C PHE A 477 39.15 -35.87 22.65
N SER A 478 38.26 -36.84 22.72
CA SER A 478 36.90 -36.68 23.26
C SER A 478 36.65 -37.70 24.35
N PHE A 479 36.11 -37.24 25.48
CA PHE A 479 35.57 -38.07 26.53
C PHE A 479 34.04 -37.89 26.56
N PRO A 480 33.25 -38.84 26.04
CA PRO A 480 31.80 -38.70 26.00
C PRO A 480 31.22 -38.76 27.41
N LEU A 481 30.29 -37.86 27.72
CA LEU A 481 29.61 -37.87 29.01
C LEU A 481 28.31 -38.69 28.90
N PRO A 482 28.08 -39.66 29.79
CA PRO A 482 26.88 -40.46 29.76
C PRO A 482 25.67 -39.60 30.15
N PHE A 483 24.69 -39.49 29.25
CA PHE A 483 23.38 -38.94 29.60
C PHE A 483 22.30 -39.97 29.24
N SER A 484 21.35 -40.18 30.15
CA SER A 484 20.14 -40.96 29.87
C SER A 484 19.01 -39.97 29.62
N PRO A 485 18.38 -39.94 28.43
CA PRO A 485 17.19 -39.13 28.21
C PRO A 485 16.06 -39.71 29.08
N ALA A 486 15.91 -39.18 30.29
CA ALA A 486 14.93 -39.61 31.26
C ALA A 486 13.54 -39.11 30.85
N SER A 487 12.84 -39.85 29.99
CA SER A 487 11.37 -39.99 29.86
C SER A 487 10.44 -38.76 29.94
N SER A 488 10.96 -37.53 29.91
CA SER A 488 10.23 -36.29 30.18
C SER A 488 10.70 -35.23 29.20
N GLU A 489 9.79 -34.71 28.36
CA GLU A 489 10.09 -33.72 27.31
C GLU A 489 10.82 -32.47 27.85
N ASN A 490 10.58 -32.08 29.11
CA ASN A 490 11.22 -30.93 29.74
C ASN A 490 12.66 -31.16 30.23
N GLN A 491 13.12 -32.41 30.41
CA GLN A 491 14.51 -32.71 30.82
C GLN A 491 15.49 -32.78 29.65
N LEU A 492 15.00 -32.62 28.41
CA LEU A 492 15.82 -32.60 27.19
C LEU A 492 16.31 -31.19 26.83
N LYS A 493 15.71 -30.15 27.43
CA LYS A 493 16.08 -28.75 27.24
C LYS A 493 17.13 -28.30 28.25
N ASP A 494 16.95 -28.65 29.52
CA ASP A 494 17.89 -28.37 30.59
C ASP A 494 18.50 -29.68 31.11
N LEU A 495 19.76 -29.91 30.79
CA LEU A 495 20.48 -31.15 31.11
C LEU A 495 21.66 -30.85 32.03
N THR A 496 21.67 -31.46 33.23
CA THR A 496 22.85 -31.49 34.10
C THR A 496 23.46 -32.88 34.07
N VAL A 497 24.70 -32.99 33.59
CA VAL A 497 25.45 -34.24 33.52
C VAL A 497 26.60 -34.21 34.51
N THR A 498 26.70 -35.26 35.32
CA THR A 498 27.79 -35.45 36.27
C THR A 498 28.53 -36.74 35.98
N ASP A 499 29.87 -36.69 35.86
CA ASP A 499 30.70 -37.88 35.69
C ASP A 499 32.08 -37.69 36.32
N ASN A 500 32.83 -38.77 36.57
CA ASN A 500 34.18 -38.72 37.12
C ASN A 500 35.21 -39.11 36.03
N TRP A 501 35.94 -38.12 35.54
CA TRP A 501 36.97 -38.30 34.53
C TRP A 501 38.27 -38.84 35.14
N LYS A 502 38.55 -40.12 34.87
CA LYS A 502 39.75 -40.80 35.37
C LYS A 502 40.95 -40.50 34.48
N LEU A 503 41.98 -39.87 35.06
CA LEU A 503 43.18 -39.47 34.32
C LEU A 503 44.24 -40.59 34.21
N ASP A 504 44.11 -41.65 35.01
CA ASP A 504 45.03 -42.81 35.01
C ASP A 504 45.08 -43.50 33.63
N GLU A 505 43.97 -43.51 32.91
CA GLU A 505 43.84 -44.05 31.56
C GLU A 505 44.58 -43.23 30.49
N LEU A 506 44.98 -41.99 30.80
CA LEU A 506 45.57 -41.05 29.84
C LEU A 506 47.10 -41.08 29.79
N ALA A 507 47.76 -41.91 30.60
CA ALA A 507 49.23 -42.10 30.66
C ALA A 507 50.01 -40.77 30.78
N LEU A 508 49.61 -39.92 31.71
CA LEU A 508 50.15 -38.56 31.91
C LEU A 508 51.43 -38.57 32.75
N GLN A 509 52.33 -37.62 32.48
CA GLN A 509 53.56 -37.39 33.23
C GLN A 509 53.54 -36.05 33.98
N GLU A 510 54.43 -35.92 34.98
CA GLU A 510 54.59 -34.67 35.71
C GLU A 510 54.98 -33.51 34.77
N GLY A 511 54.28 -32.39 34.92
CA GLY A 511 54.42 -31.18 34.10
C GLY A 511 53.53 -31.16 32.86
N ASP A 512 52.89 -32.27 32.49
CA ASP A 512 51.92 -32.28 31.40
C ASP A 512 50.74 -31.35 31.70
N ARG A 513 50.10 -30.87 30.63
CA ARG A 513 48.91 -30.02 30.69
C ARG A 513 47.81 -30.61 29.85
N ILE A 514 46.60 -30.58 30.38
CA ILE A 514 45.37 -30.91 29.65
C ILE A 514 44.55 -29.64 29.53
N ILE A 515 44.33 -29.19 28.29
CA ILE A 515 43.37 -28.11 28.01
C ILE A 515 42.07 -28.79 27.60
N PHE A 516 40.99 -28.52 28.31
CA PHE A 516 39.71 -29.18 28.06
C PHE A 516 38.54 -28.22 28.15
N ARG A 517 37.46 -28.54 27.45
CA ARG A 517 36.18 -27.83 27.48
C ARG A 517 35.05 -28.82 27.30
N ALA A 518 33.87 -28.47 27.79
CA ALA A 518 32.67 -29.21 27.49
C ALA A 518 32.10 -28.74 26.13
N GLU A 519 31.59 -29.68 25.35
CA GLU A 519 30.89 -29.43 24.10
C GLU A 519 29.54 -30.16 24.12
N ALA A 520 28.50 -29.47 23.65
CA ALA A 520 27.19 -30.06 23.41
C ALA A 520 26.80 -29.85 21.96
N ARG A 521 26.22 -30.87 21.36
CA ARG A 521 25.67 -30.85 20.00
C ARG A 521 24.17 -31.00 20.09
N ASN A 522 23.42 -30.14 19.41
CA ASN A 522 21.96 -30.24 19.34
C ASN A 522 21.53 -31.26 18.26
N LEU A 523 20.23 -31.47 18.11
CA LEU A 523 19.67 -32.38 17.11
C LEU A 523 19.69 -31.85 15.67
N PHE A 524 20.25 -30.66 15.42
CA PHE A 524 20.17 -30.00 14.12
C PHE A 524 20.75 -30.84 12.98
N GLN A 525 19.98 -30.97 11.90
CA GLN A 525 20.43 -31.58 10.64
C GLN A 525 20.34 -30.55 9.52
N ASP A 526 21.48 -30.28 8.88
CA ASP A 526 21.54 -29.35 7.76
C ASP A 526 20.83 -29.93 6.53
N SER A 527 19.62 -29.42 6.25
CA SER A 527 18.85 -29.78 5.06
C SER A 527 19.41 -29.20 3.74
N SER A 528 20.45 -28.35 3.79
CA SER A 528 21.02 -27.66 2.63
C SER A 528 22.23 -28.36 1.98
N SER A 529 22.72 -29.47 2.56
CA SER A 529 23.98 -30.11 2.16
C SER A 529 23.95 -30.94 0.86
N THR A 530 22.98 -30.73 -0.04
CA THR A 530 22.91 -31.46 -1.33
C THR A 530 23.59 -30.76 -2.52
N THR A 531 24.14 -29.54 -2.36
CA THR A 531 24.70 -28.81 -3.53
C THR A 531 26.03 -28.08 -3.33
N SER A 532 26.66 -28.12 -2.16
CA SER A 532 28.00 -27.57 -1.94
C SER A 532 29.05 -28.70 -1.90
N LYS A 533 30.06 -28.59 -2.76
CA LYS A 533 31.24 -29.49 -2.83
C LYS A 533 32.25 -29.26 -1.69
N GLU A 534 31.89 -28.48 -0.69
CA GLU A 534 32.72 -28.24 0.49
C GLU A 534 32.21 -29.13 1.63
N PRO A 535 33.12 -29.84 2.35
CA PRO A 535 32.71 -30.61 3.50
C PRO A 535 32.01 -29.66 4.50
N PRO A 536 30.84 -30.04 5.04
CA PRO A 536 30.16 -29.20 6.02
C PRO A 536 31.12 -28.95 7.18
N ALA A 537 31.22 -27.69 7.63
CA ALA A 537 31.91 -27.36 8.87
C ALA A 537 31.22 -28.17 9.98
N THR A 538 31.88 -29.21 10.46
CA THR A 538 31.36 -30.22 11.41
C THR A 538 30.88 -29.66 12.75
N ASP A 539 31.03 -28.35 12.97
CA ASP A 539 30.90 -27.65 14.25
C ASP A 539 29.81 -26.54 14.25
N ALA A 540 29.02 -26.40 13.18
CA ALA A 540 28.11 -25.25 13.03
C ALA A 540 26.97 -25.15 14.07
N HIS A 541 26.61 -26.25 14.74
CA HIS A 541 25.58 -26.29 15.80
C HIS A 541 26.09 -26.98 17.08
N THR A 542 27.34 -26.68 17.44
CA THR A 542 27.97 -27.18 18.66
C THR A 542 28.22 -26.03 19.62
N GLY A 543 27.60 -26.08 20.79
CA GLY A 543 27.90 -25.20 21.92
C GLY A 543 29.21 -25.59 22.59
N THR A 544 30.00 -24.61 23.04
CA THR A 544 31.27 -24.87 23.74
C THR A 544 31.40 -24.06 25.02
N SER A 545 31.87 -24.70 26.11
CA SER A 545 32.16 -24.01 27.36
C SER A 545 33.50 -23.26 27.31
N ILE A 546 33.77 -22.45 28.34
CA ILE A 546 35.10 -21.90 28.58
C ILE A 546 36.09 -23.05 28.78
N SER A 547 37.28 -22.94 28.19
CA SER A 547 38.36 -23.91 28.38
C SER A 547 38.97 -23.82 29.78
N ARG A 548 39.37 -24.96 30.32
CA ARG A 548 40.06 -25.14 31.60
C ARG A 548 41.38 -25.87 31.38
N VAL A 549 42.32 -25.67 32.30
CA VAL A 549 43.63 -26.29 32.28
C VAL A 549 43.84 -27.17 33.51
N LEU A 550 44.14 -28.44 33.30
CA LEU A 550 44.71 -29.30 34.33
C LEU A 550 46.23 -29.31 34.17
N THR A 551 46.95 -28.99 35.25
CA THR A 551 48.41 -29.14 35.31
C THR A 551 48.75 -30.37 36.13
N ILE A 552 49.47 -31.31 35.52
CA ILE A 552 49.83 -32.56 36.17
C ILE A 552 51.05 -32.34 37.06
N VAL A 553 50.91 -32.62 38.35
CA VAL A 553 51.98 -32.46 39.36
C VAL A 553 52.29 -33.81 40.00
N SER A 554 53.49 -33.97 40.55
CA SER A 554 53.80 -35.19 41.31
C SER A 554 52.88 -35.35 42.54
N PRO A 555 52.55 -36.60 42.92
CA PRO A 555 51.79 -36.86 44.15
C PRO A 555 52.42 -36.21 45.39
N GLN A 556 53.76 -36.20 45.48
CA GLN A 556 54.48 -35.56 46.60
C GLN A 556 54.26 -34.04 46.64
N PHE A 557 54.32 -33.37 45.48
CA PHE A 557 54.02 -31.95 45.39
C PHE A 557 52.59 -31.66 45.85
N LYS A 558 51.61 -32.42 45.36
CA LYS A 558 50.21 -32.25 45.74
C LYS A 558 49.97 -32.52 47.22
N THR A 559 50.59 -33.56 47.80
CA THR A 559 50.53 -33.80 49.25
C THR A 559 51.08 -32.63 50.06
N ASN A 560 52.19 -32.04 49.65
CA ASN A 560 52.77 -30.87 50.33
C ASN A 560 51.87 -29.62 50.18
N GLU A 561 51.27 -29.40 49.02
CA GLU A 561 50.33 -28.30 48.79
C GLU A 561 49.08 -28.42 49.67
N LEU A 562 48.48 -29.62 49.74
CA LEU A 562 47.34 -29.90 50.61
C LEU A 562 47.70 -29.80 52.10
N ALA A 563 48.89 -30.27 52.50
CA ALA A 563 49.38 -30.13 53.88
C ALA A 563 49.57 -28.64 54.27
N ASN A 564 50.12 -27.82 53.38
CA ASN A 564 50.25 -26.38 53.61
C ASN A 564 48.89 -25.70 53.72
N ARG A 565 47.91 -26.07 52.89
CA ARG A 565 46.54 -25.55 52.98
C ARG A 565 45.84 -25.98 54.27
N GLN A 566 46.06 -27.22 54.73
CA GLN A 566 45.57 -27.66 56.04
C GLN A 566 46.21 -26.85 57.18
N ALA A 567 47.52 -26.61 57.14
CA ALA A 567 48.20 -25.80 58.15
C ALA A 567 47.62 -24.38 58.23
N ASN A 568 47.34 -23.76 57.07
CA ASN A 568 46.69 -22.45 57.01
C ASN A 568 45.28 -22.47 57.60
N LEU A 569 44.49 -23.53 57.36
CA LEU A 569 43.17 -23.68 57.99
C LEU A 569 43.27 -23.79 59.51
N LEU A 570 44.26 -24.54 60.02
CA LEU A 570 44.48 -24.67 61.46
C LEU A 570 44.95 -23.37 62.11
N GLU A 571 45.80 -22.59 61.42
CA GLU A 571 46.21 -21.26 61.87
C GLU A 571 45.02 -20.30 61.96
N GLU A 572 44.15 -20.31 60.95
CA GLU A 572 42.93 -19.51 60.93
C GLU A 572 41.95 -19.93 62.04
N LEU A 573 41.78 -21.24 62.27
CA LEU A 573 40.99 -21.76 63.39
C LEU A 573 41.59 -21.33 64.74
N ALA A 574 42.91 -21.38 64.90
CA ALA A 574 43.58 -20.92 66.11
C ALA A 574 43.37 -19.42 66.36
N ARG A 575 43.32 -18.61 65.29
CA ARG A 575 42.97 -17.19 65.35
C ARG A 575 41.52 -17.00 65.79
N VAL A 576 40.57 -17.73 65.19
CA VAL A 576 39.16 -17.69 65.59
C VAL A 576 39.00 -18.07 67.06
N LEU A 577 39.71 -19.10 67.53
CA LEU A 577 39.70 -19.50 68.94
C LEU A 577 40.25 -18.41 69.87
N LYS A 578 41.29 -17.68 69.45
CA LYS A 578 41.83 -16.53 70.18
C LYS A 578 40.81 -15.41 70.29
N ASP A 579 40.13 -15.08 69.19
CA ASP A 579 39.10 -14.05 69.15
C ASP A 579 37.92 -14.44 70.03
N GLN A 580 37.48 -15.71 69.99
CA GLN A 580 36.43 -16.23 70.88
C GLN A 580 36.80 -16.10 72.38
N ARG A 581 38.08 -16.32 72.74
CA ARG A 581 38.56 -16.15 74.12
C ARG A 581 38.58 -14.68 74.55
N LEU A 582 38.88 -13.76 73.62
CA LEU A 582 38.82 -12.33 73.88
C LEU A 582 37.37 -11.90 74.16
N LEU A 583 36.42 -12.30 73.30
CA LEU A 583 35.00 -12.02 73.50
C LEU A 583 34.49 -12.58 74.84
N HIS A 584 34.91 -13.79 75.21
CA HIS A 584 34.56 -14.37 76.52
C HIS A 584 35.10 -13.55 77.70
N THR A 585 36.27 -12.94 77.53
CA THR A 585 36.86 -12.07 78.56
C THR A 585 36.08 -10.76 78.68
N GLU A 586 35.72 -10.14 77.55
CA GLU A 586 34.88 -8.93 77.54
C GLU A 586 33.50 -9.17 78.18
N ILE A 587 32.87 -10.32 77.89
CA ILE A 587 31.60 -10.72 78.54
C ILE A 587 31.79 -10.88 80.06
N LYS A 588 32.90 -11.50 80.50
CA LYS A 588 33.20 -11.65 81.94
C LYS A 588 33.41 -10.31 82.62
N ASP A 589 34.10 -9.37 81.97
CA ASP A 589 34.33 -8.05 82.52
C ASP A 589 33.02 -7.28 82.69
N VAL A 590 32.14 -7.34 81.67
CA VAL A 590 30.77 -6.80 81.76
C VAL A 590 29.98 -7.48 82.89
N GLN A 591 30.07 -8.81 83.02
CA GLN A 591 29.41 -9.56 84.09
C GLN A 591 29.91 -9.14 85.49
N HIS A 592 31.22 -8.97 85.68
CA HIS A 592 31.79 -8.53 86.95
C HIS A 592 31.39 -7.09 87.30
N GLN A 593 31.36 -6.19 86.32
CA GLN A 593 30.88 -4.81 86.51
C GLN A 593 29.40 -4.79 86.91
N LEU A 594 28.57 -5.57 86.21
CA LEU A 594 27.15 -5.75 86.54
C LEU A 594 26.94 -6.29 87.96
N GLN A 595 27.77 -7.23 88.44
CA GLN A 595 27.67 -7.77 89.79
C GLN A 595 28.10 -6.75 90.87
N ARG A 596 29.11 -5.93 90.59
CA ARG A 596 29.62 -4.93 91.54
C ARG A 596 28.72 -3.71 91.67
N VAL A 597 28.27 -3.16 90.54
CA VAL A 597 27.49 -1.91 90.48
C VAL A 597 25.98 -2.21 90.53
N GLY A 598 25.58 -3.45 90.20
CA GLY A 598 24.19 -3.89 90.17
C GLY A 598 23.39 -3.38 88.96
N GLN A 599 23.99 -2.58 88.08
CA GLN A 599 23.33 -1.86 86.98
C GLN A 599 24.24 -1.81 85.74
N ALA A 600 23.64 -1.81 84.54
CA ALA A 600 24.33 -1.63 83.26
C ALA A 600 24.41 -0.14 82.92
N ARG A 601 25.58 0.37 82.49
CA ARG A 601 25.75 1.70 81.88
C ARG A 601 25.72 1.54 80.35
N THR A 602 25.71 2.67 79.65
CA THR A 602 25.70 2.71 78.18
C THR A 602 26.95 2.02 77.59
N GLU A 603 28.11 2.20 78.23
CA GLU A 603 29.37 1.58 77.82
C GLU A 603 29.28 0.05 77.77
N GLU A 604 28.73 -0.61 78.80
CA GLU A 604 28.63 -2.08 78.79
C GLU A 604 27.59 -2.59 77.77
N ILE A 605 26.55 -1.81 77.48
CA ILE A 605 25.57 -2.14 76.42
C ILE A 605 26.26 -2.09 75.05
N ASP A 606 27.10 -1.09 74.82
CA ASP A 606 27.88 -0.97 73.59
C ASP A 606 28.92 -2.11 73.47
N THR A 607 29.58 -2.49 74.57
CA THR A 607 30.46 -3.67 74.60
C THR A 607 29.71 -4.94 74.21
N ILE A 608 28.54 -5.21 74.82
CA ILE A 608 27.75 -6.42 74.47
C ILE A 608 27.24 -6.36 73.03
N LYS A 609 26.91 -5.18 72.52
CA LYS A 609 26.55 -5.00 71.10
C LYS A 609 27.73 -5.32 70.18
N GLN A 610 28.94 -4.88 70.53
CA GLN A 610 30.15 -5.21 69.79
C GLN A 610 30.44 -6.71 69.83
N VAL A 611 30.37 -7.33 71.01
CA VAL A 611 30.48 -8.79 71.18
C VAL A 611 29.46 -9.55 70.32
N GLU A 612 28.21 -9.08 70.26
CA GLU A 612 27.17 -9.66 69.41
C GLU A 612 27.58 -9.63 67.92
N MET A 613 28.15 -8.51 67.45
CA MET A 613 28.60 -8.36 66.07
C MET A 613 29.84 -9.21 65.76
N ASP A 614 30.79 -9.25 66.70
CA ASP A 614 32.02 -10.05 66.57
C ASP A 614 31.70 -11.56 66.60
N GLN A 615 30.74 -12.00 67.42
CA GLN A 615 30.27 -13.39 67.45
C GLN A 615 29.63 -13.80 66.11
N LYS A 616 28.81 -12.93 65.50
CA LYS A 616 28.27 -13.16 64.15
C LYS A 616 29.37 -13.28 63.11
N ARG A 617 30.41 -12.42 63.20
CA ARG A 617 31.57 -12.49 62.30
C ARG A 617 32.29 -13.82 62.43
N ILE A 618 32.55 -14.28 63.66
CA ILE A 618 33.16 -15.58 63.92
C ILE A 618 32.33 -16.71 63.32
N ALA A 619 31.01 -16.72 63.54
CA ALA A 619 30.13 -17.73 62.95
C ALA A 619 30.21 -17.74 61.41
N SER A 620 30.23 -16.56 60.78
CA SER A 620 30.37 -16.44 59.32
C SER A 620 31.73 -16.92 58.79
N GLN A 621 32.82 -16.71 59.53
CA GLN A 621 34.16 -17.21 59.15
C GLN A 621 34.22 -18.74 59.18
N LEU A 622 33.45 -19.38 60.06
CA LEU A 622 33.39 -20.83 60.16
C LEU A 622 32.48 -21.46 59.11
N HIS A 623 31.31 -20.86 58.84
CA HIS A 623 30.22 -21.49 58.06
C HIS A 623 29.80 -20.77 56.77
N SER A 624 30.51 -19.73 56.31
CA SER A 624 30.17 -19.11 55.01
C SER A 624 30.17 -20.15 53.87
N PRO A 625 29.09 -20.29 53.07
CA PRO A 625 28.94 -21.38 52.09
C PRO A 625 30.03 -21.47 51.03
N ARG A 626 30.75 -20.37 50.75
CA ARG A 626 31.82 -20.32 49.73
C ARG A 626 33.23 -20.17 50.30
N THR A 627 33.35 -19.64 51.52
CA THR A 627 34.66 -19.21 52.06
C THR A 627 34.90 -19.66 53.50
N GLY A 628 33.91 -20.28 54.14
CA GLY A 628 33.99 -20.72 55.52
C GLY A 628 35.02 -21.85 55.71
N LEU A 629 35.55 -21.97 56.92
CA LEU A 629 36.49 -23.04 57.25
C LEU A 629 35.88 -24.44 57.03
N GLU A 630 34.59 -24.65 57.29
CA GLU A 630 33.90 -25.91 57.04
C GLU A 630 33.91 -26.27 55.55
N GLN A 631 33.54 -25.31 54.68
CA GLN A 631 33.53 -25.50 53.24
C GLN A 631 34.93 -25.81 52.70
N ARG A 632 35.94 -25.02 53.10
CA ARG A 632 37.34 -25.21 52.66
C ARG A 632 37.93 -26.54 53.15
N SER A 633 37.54 -27.00 54.34
CA SER A 633 37.95 -28.30 54.85
C SER A 633 37.26 -29.45 54.09
N SER A 634 35.97 -29.30 53.75
CA SER A 634 35.25 -30.22 52.85
C SER A 634 35.91 -30.30 51.47
N GLU A 635 36.26 -29.16 50.88
CA GLU A 635 36.99 -29.06 49.61
C GLU A 635 38.35 -29.76 49.69
N LEU A 636 39.14 -29.55 50.74
CA LEU A 636 40.42 -30.27 50.92
C LEU A 636 40.23 -31.78 51.04
N LEU A 637 39.18 -32.23 51.73
CA LEU A 637 38.87 -33.64 51.89
C LEU A 637 38.45 -34.28 50.57
N GLN A 638 37.61 -33.60 49.80
CA GLN A 638 37.32 -33.97 48.41
C GLN A 638 38.60 -33.95 47.59
N GLU A 639 39.49 -32.98 47.85
CA GLU A 639 40.73 -32.81 47.12
C GLU A 639 41.75 -33.93 47.30
N LEU A 640 41.77 -34.54 48.48
CA LEU A 640 42.54 -35.74 48.75
C LEU A 640 41.97 -36.95 48.01
N LYS A 641 40.64 -37.11 48.05
CA LYS A 641 39.94 -38.26 47.45
C LYS A 641 40.11 -38.30 45.94
N TRP A 642 39.77 -37.21 45.25
CA TRP A 642 39.83 -37.20 43.79
C TRP A 642 41.27 -37.23 43.24
N ASN A 643 42.29 -36.79 43.99
CA ASN A 643 43.70 -36.89 43.58
C ASN A 643 44.33 -38.24 43.94
N ARG A 644 43.56 -39.16 44.54
CA ARG A 644 44.03 -40.45 45.07
C ARG A 644 45.26 -40.32 45.97
N ILE A 645 45.25 -39.32 46.87
CA ILE A 645 46.32 -39.14 47.86
C ILE A 645 45.96 -39.94 49.12
N GLU A 646 46.81 -40.91 49.43
CA GLU A 646 46.69 -41.76 50.61
C GLU A 646 47.31 -41.09 51.83
N ASP A 647 46.52 -40.27 52.53
CA ASP A 647 46.85 -39.74 53.85
C ASP A 647 45.68 -39.97 54.82
N PRO A 648 45.58 -41.14 55.46
CA PRO A 648 44.46 -41.47 56.34
C PRO A 648 44.41 -40.57 57.57
N ALA A 649 45.56 -40.07 58.04
CA ALA A 649 45.62 -39.18 59.19
C ALA A 649 45.05 -37.79 58.86
N MET A 650 45.39 -37.23 57.69
CA MET A 650 44.82 -35.97 57.22
C MET A 650 43.32 -36.11 56.93
N GLN A 651 42.91 -37.20 56.26
CA GLN A 651 41.50 -37.47 55.97
C GLN A 651 40.65 -37.56 57.24
N GLN A 652 41.12 -38.30 58.24
CA GLN A 652 40.43 -38.42 59.52
C GLN A 652 40.32 -37.06 60.22
N ARG A 653 41.41 -36.29 60.30
CA ARG A 653 41.40 -34.95 60.93
C ARG A 653 40.44 -33.99 60.24
N LEU A 654 40.41 -33.94 58.91
CA LEU A 654 39.50 -33.07 58.16
C LEU A 654 38.04 -33.51 58.31
N ALA A 655 37.79 -34.82 58.37
CA ALA A 655 36.44 -35.37 58.61
C ALA A 655 35.94 -35.03 60.01
N GLU A 656 36.78 -35.19 61.03
CA GLU A 656 36.50 -34.77 62.41
C GLU A 656 36.26 -33.26 62.48
N LEU A 657 37.14 -32.45 61.87
CA LEU A 657 37.00 -30.99 61.82
C LEU A 657 35.69 -30.55 61.18
N ASN A 658 35.30 -31.15 60.04
CA ASN A 658 34.01 -30.85 59.41
C ASN A 658 32.84 -31.22 60.33
N THR A 659 32.90 -32.36 60.99
CA THR A 659 31.84 -32.82 61.89
C THR A 659 31.68 -31.85 63.07
N GLU A 660 32.78 -31.46 63.71
CA GLU A 660 32.79 -30.53 64.85
C GLU A 660 32.33 -29.11 64.43
N LEU A 661 32.82 -28.59 63.31
CA LEU A 661 32.40 -27.28 62.79
C LEU A 661 30.91 -27.26 62.44
N SER A 662 30.40 -28.32 61.84
CA SER A 662 28.98 -28.44 61.51
C SER A 662 28.11 -28.49 62.77
N GLN A 663 28.53 -29.21 63.81
CA GLN A 663 27.84 -29.26 65.11
C GLN A 663 27.82 -27.90 65.80
N LEU A 664 28.96 -27.19 65.83
CA LEU A 664 29.04 -25.83 66.39
C LEU A 664 28.07 -24.87 65.70
N ASN A 665 27.98 -24.94 64.37
CA ASN A 665 27.08 -24.11 63.58
C ASN A 665 25.60 -24.45 63.79
N GLN A 666 25.24 -25.73 63.83
CA GLN A 666 23.84 -26.14 63.94
C GLN A 666 23.26 -25.99 65.35
N GLN A 667 24.08 -26.20 66.39
CA GLN A 667 23.60 -26.30 67.77
C GLN A 667 24.04 -25.12 68.65
N VAL A 668 25.32 -24.75 68.60
CA VAL A 668 25.93 -23.88 69.63
C VAL A 668 25.83 -22.39 69.26
N PHE A 669 26.24 -22.01 68.07
CA PHE A 669 26.24 -20.59 67.66
C PHE A 669 24.85 -19.94 67.64
N PRO A 670 23.77 -20.60 67.17
CA PRO A 670 22.43 -20.04 67.23
C PRO A 670 22.00 -19.74 68.67
N GLU A 671 22.29 -20.64 69.61
CA GLU A 671 21.95 -20.47 71.02
C GLU A 671 22.74 -19.32 71.65
N ILE A 672 24.06 -19.26 71.44
CA ILE A 672 24.91 -18.15 71.92
C ILE A 672 24.39 -16.82 71.39
N GLN A 673 24.07 -16.76 70.09
CA GLN A 673 23.57 -15.54 69.45
C GLN A 673 22.25 -15.09 70.06
N GLU A 674 21.33 -16.02 70.31
CA GLU A 674 20.06 -15.73 70.96
C GLU A 674 20.29 -15.21 72.39
N GLN A 675 21.12 -15.89 73.18
CA GLN A 675 21.40 -15.52 74.57
C GLN A 675 22.04 -14.13 74.69
N ILE A 676 23.03 -13.79 73.85
CA ILE A 676 23.65 -12.45 73.82
C ILE A 676 22.60 -11.39 73.44
N THR A 677 21.77 -11.67 72.44
CA THR A 677 20.71 -10.76 72.00
C THR A 677 19.69 -10.50 73.13
N GLN A 678 19.28 -11.57 73.83
CA GLN A 678 18.38 -11.45 74.98
C GLN A 678 19.02 -10.69 76.13
N ALA A 679 20.30 -10.93 76.43
CA ALA A 679 21.05 -10.22 77.46
C ALA A 679 21.12 -8.72 77.15
N ARG A 680 21.49 -8.35 75.92
CA ARG A 680 21.51 -6.95 75.46
C ARG A 680 20.16 -6.27 75.60
N LYS A 681 19.08 -6.90 75.14
CA LYS A 681 17.70 -6.37 75.27
C LYS A 681 17.31 -6.14 76.73
N LYS A 682 17.63 -7.09 77.62
CA LYS A 682 17.36 -6.95 79.07
C LYS A 682 18.16 -5.82 79.71
N MET A 683 19.42 -5.62 79.31
CA MET A 683 20.25 -4.51 79.77
C MET A 683 19.69 -3.17 79.30
N LEU A 684 19.30 -3.06 78.02
CA LEU A 684 18.71 -1.84 77.45
C LEU A 684 17.41 -1.45 78.16
N ALA A 685 16.49 -2.41 78.35
CA ALA A 685 15.20 -2.16 78.99
C ALA A 685 15.34 -1.65 80.45
N LYS A 686 16.38 -2.08 81.18
CA LYS A 686 16.66 -1.60 82.55
C LYS A 686 17.22 -0.18 82.58
N VAL A 687 17.92 0.25 81.53
CA VAL A 687 18.43 1.62 81.40
C VAL A 687 17.30 2.58 81.01
N ASP A 688 16.42 2.19 80.07
CA ASP A 688 15.30 3.01 79.62
C ASP A 688 14.24 3.25 80.72
N GLN A 689 14.01 2.28 81.60
CA GLN A 689 13.04 2.40 82.71
C GLN A 689 13.44 3.43 83.79
N ARG A 690 14.66 3.97 83.77
CA ARG A 690 15.17 4.88 84.81
C ARG A 690 15.50 6.30 84.34
N SER A 691 15.28 6.62 83.07
CA SER A 691 15.29 8.01 82.59
C SER A 691 13.91 8.66 82.81
N PRO A 692 13.57 9.01 84.06
CA PRO A 692 13.09 10.36 84.31
C PRO A 692 13.55 10.92 85.67
N GLN A 693 14.41 11.94 85.66
CA GLN A 693 14.39 12.97 86.70
C GLN A 693 14.93 14.32 86.19
N ASP A 694 13.99 15.27 86.13
CA ASP A 694 14.05 16.73 86.00
C ASP A 694 15.37 17.45 86.36
N PRO A 695 15.65 18.56 85.65
CA PRO A 695 16.08 19.77 86.32
C PRO A 695 15.20 20.95 85.90
N ASP A 696 14.06 21.12 86.55
CA ASP A 696 13.39 22.42 86.64
C ASP A 696 13.47 22.92 88.09
N GLN A 697 14.61 23.53 88.42
CA GLN A 697 14.70 24.54 89.47
C GLN A 697 15.54 25.71 88.96
N THR A 698 14.82 26.64 88.33
CA THR A 698 15.21 28.03 88.23
C THR A 698 15.06 28.71 89.59
N SER A 699 16.15 29.24 90.17
CA SER A 699 16.12 30.51 90.90
C SER A 699 17.52 31.07 91.21
N SER A 700 17.78 32.21 90.56
CA SER A 700 18.47 33.41 91.05
C SER A 700 20.00 33.45 91.27
N ASN A 701 20.57 34.51 90.66
CA ASN A 701 21.71 35.34 91.10
C ASN A 701 23.13 34.75 90.88
N THR A 702 24.12 35.40 90.28
CA THR A 702 24.37 36.81 89.93
C THR A 702 25.51 36.86 88.89
N GLU A 703 25.47 37.91 88.06
CA GLU A 703 26.53 38.49 87.22
C GLU A 703 27.97 38.32 87.73
N THR A 704 28.93 37.98 86.85
CA THR A 704 30.09 38.83 86.53
C THR A 704 30.92 38.27 85.36
N ARG A 705 31.29 39.16 84.41
CA ARG A 705 32.59 39.33 83.68
C ARG A 705 33.43 38.07 83.39
N SER A 706 34.03 37.80 82.24
CA SER A 706 34.62 38.61 81.13
C SER A 706 35.38 37.55 80.29
N ALA A 707 35.19 37.40 78.99
CA ALA A 707 36.01 38.02 77.93
C ALA A 707 37.53 37.99 78.21
N ASP A 708 38.26 37.37 77.25
CA ASP A 708 39.72 37.32 77.01
C ASP A 708 40.23 35.86 77.02
N ALA A 709 40.95 35.33 76.03
CA ALA A 709 41.51 35.90 74.82
C ALA A 709 41.74 34.80 73.76
N GLU A 710 41.53 35.16 72.50
CA GLU A 710 42.21 34.57 71.35
C GLU A 710 43.72 34.73 71.51
N GLU A 711 44.49 33.67 71.28
CA GLU A 711 45.75 33.77 70.53
C GLU A 711 46.05 32.40 69.88
N ASN A 712 45.67 32.18 68.63
CA ASN A 712 46.41 32.48 67.39
C ASN A 712 47.42 31.41 66.98
N LYS A 713 47.19 30.88 65.77
CA LYS A 713 48.14 30.38 64.76
C LYS A 713 48.85 29.05 65.03
N ARG A 714 48.53 28.05 64.20
CA ARG A 714 49.26 27.68 62.96
C ARG A 714 50.68 27.21 63.29
N GLU A 715 50.88 25.90 63.21
CA GLU A 715 51.52 25.22 62.08
C GLU A 715 50.95 23.80 61.93
#